data_AF-A0A261RYA2-F1
#
_entry.id   AF-A0A261RYA2-F1
#
_cell.length_a   1.000
_cell.length_b   1.000
_cell.length_c   1.000
_cell.angle_alpha   90.00
_cell.angle_beta   90.00
_cell.angle_gamma   90.00
#
_symmetry.space_group_name_H-M   'P 1'
#
loop_
_entity.id
_entity.type
_entity.pdbx_description
1 polymer ?
#
loop_
_entity_poly.entity_id
_entity_poly.type
_entity_poly.pdbx_seq_one_letter_code
_entity_poly.pdbx_strand_id
1 'polypeptide(L)'
;MSKFSSPLRLTLLALALQGFGSGAAAEMVGLPNCAAPADYVADDPMPASHVNACIRNLSERRAAVLLPSALEEIERVPTDASLGRHAWGFLDENGRLAIVPRFEEARDFRNGRAAVKRRGKWGFIDTRGKFAVPARFDAVEDFVSSGLALVHEKGVRKLIDRDGRQVGAAFDHTVQEVMLRDGLPAQVNVIYHQELRSDDGVRQYGDSAIQLHKTLGPGLIVGSNEEGRYGVLEDEGLDWKIQPTYHEIEVTDGAPLALAVAEEEVVLIDRKGTEIGRGRGFERIHRIDRSNFWSAQLPEYKGWVVIDGEGRERVTLKEKDAQQTAVQGAFLIYPDGDVLKALVPGQESALTLGAKGSLEVADEIDGYVVFRDTASGRYSLLTPKGTWMHGDQAPAWMTELGHAEVRAGRLWLRDGGQRLLNIVDADGHLLMDEATMKASADLLLVKLPFSDPQAPVAMSRASHCQCESGPALLLADGTLVTDPSWHEVNVLEPDDDYGPPAAPVAADQVRFAATTDAGVVLLDARGKPMSLPPQKHIGLFDHGYAYALQDDQVQLIDRDGKIHALPENFALEPIGAGMARYVRDAAADARWGLYDLRAGQEVMSPQLAWVRPFVDGKAVAALAPGRVGVIDAQGNWHIPADYAGIERVNGGLWLVQQAQDTPVDPDAEDAEPPLVKLVDAEGKDVLGWQPGLGASERQDDGLIVLHAGSQRWLVGADGAEPIALGNGYYTRAGRWMQISRQPEFGYLDAQGGWQLRTETPGTPFSGQPARAVMPLGYANEPRLIDGAGKTVATLPPGDWQASADGKWLINQRLDDDGEPEIQYADTNGKVLHTLEGYGTTPSEDVVVLKDRDNLARAVALKPGTPVPPVAYRYLGERHDGLALANAGDSVGYLDARGIFAIAPAYVAASPFSGQRAVVSTDAQSMLIDTQGRVLARAGLQCGIRVLYGATGERLWPLTLPASCQP
;
A
#
# COMPACT_ATOMS: atom_id res chain seq x y z
N MET A 1 12.15 32.87 31.20
CA MET A 1 11.06 32.01 31.72
C MET A 1 10.24 31.56 30.52
N SER A 2 9.99 30.23 30.41
CA SER A 2 9.28 29.44 29.37
C SER A 2 9.71 29.70 27.91
N LYS A 3 10.52 28.91 27.21
CA LYS A 3 10.63 27.44 27.04
C LYS A 3 9.29 26.74 26.77
N PHE A 4 8.94 26.62 25.49
CA PHE A 4 8.21 25.50 24.93
C PHE A 4 8.95 25.04 23.66
N SER A 5 9.75 23.99 23.84
CA SER A 5 10.38 23.21 22.79
C SER A 5 9.42 22.11 22.37
N SER A 6 9.17 22.00 21.07
CA SER A 6 8.45 20.91 20.40
C SER A 6 9.10 19.55 20.66
N PRO A 7 8.34 18.44 20.79
CA PRO A 7 8.89 17.10 20.64
C PRO A 7 8.95 16.78 19.14
N LEU A 8 10.16 16.69 18.58
CA LEU A 8 10.42 16.09 17.29
C LEU A 8 10.05 14.60 17.37
N ARG A 9 9.09 14.19 16.55
CA ARG A 9 8.80 12.80 16.21
C ARG A 9 10.04 12.20 15.53
N LEU A 10 10.70 11.26 16.18
CA LEU A 10 11.61 10.31 15.52
C LEU A 10 10.75 9.22 14.87
N THR A 11 10.34 9.45 13.63
CA THR A 11 9.85 8.39 12.74
C THR A 11 10.06 8.85 11.32
N LEU A 12 10.65 7.98 10.49
CA LEU A 12 10.95 8.14 9.06
C LEU A 12 12.09 9.12 8.70
N LEU A 13 13.31 8.60 8.68
CA LEU A 13 14.26 8.82 7.57
C LEU A 13 15.42 7.81 7.69
N ALA A 14 15.25 6.62 7.12
CA ALA A 14 16.31 5.65 6.91
C ALA A 14 16.07 4.94 5.57
N LEU A 15 15.97 5.74 4.50
CA LEU A 15 15.87 5.29 3.11
C LEU A 15 16.42 6.39 2.22
N ALA A 16 17.75 6.44 2.12
CA ALA A 16 18.46 7.00 0.98
C ALA A 16 19.93 6.56 1.10
N LEU A 17 20.39 5.80 0.10
CA LEU A 17 21.78 5.51 -0.23
C LEU A 17 22.63 4.85 0.86
N GLN A 18 22.73 3.51 0.85
CA GLN A 18 24.02 2.77 0.91
C GLN A 18 23.82 1.34 0.37
N GLY A 19 23.57 1.23 -0.93
CA GLY A 19 23.93 0.03 -1.69
C GLY A 19 25.45 -0.04 -1.80
N PHE A 20 26.12 -0.46 -0.74
CA PHE A 20 27.54 -0.79 -0.75
C PHE A 20 27.80 -1.99 0.16
N GLY A 21 27.42 -3.17 -0.35
CA GLY A 21 28.15 -4.41 -0.08
C GLY A 21 29.53 -4.40 -0.76
N SER A 22 30.29 -3.32 -0.59
CA SER A 22 31.71 -3.26 -0.91
C SER A 22 32.44 -3.07 0.41
N GLY A 23 32.94 -4.16 1.00
CA GLY A 23 34.01 -4.04 1.97
C GLY A 23 35.07 -3.09 1.40
N ALA A 24 35.44 -2.08 2.18
CA ALA A 24 36.32 -0.94 1.86
C ALA A 24 37.66 -1.35 1.21
N ALA A 25 37.61 -1.77 -0.04
CA ALA A 25 38.75 -2.27 -0.79
C ALA A 25 38.75 -1.82 -2.26
N ALA A 26 37.71 -1.10 -2.71
CA ALA A 26 37.48 -0.81 -4.13
C ALA A 26 38.11 0.49 -4.66
N GLU A 27 38.63 1.41 -3.85
CA GLU A 27 39.21 2.67 -4.37
C GLU A 27 40.63 2.99 -3.89
N MET A 28 41.37 2.04 -3.34
CA MET A 28 42.78 2.26 -2.96
C MET A 28 43.77 1.75 -3.99
N VAL A 29 43.60 2.17 -5.24
CA VAL A 29 44.61 1.95 -6.28
C VAL A 29 45.66 3.06 -6.17
N GLY A 30 46.86 2.72 -5.70
CA GLY A 30 48.04 3.54 -5.94
C GLY A 30 48.37 4.60 -4.89
N LEU A 31 48.15 4.33 -3.59
CA LEU A 31 48.83 5.13 -2.55
C LEU A 31 50.13 4.44 -2.10
N PRO A 32 51.26 5.17 -2.01
CA PRO A 32 52.53 4.64 -1.55
C PRO A 32 52.49 4.23 -0.07
N ASN A 33 51.55 4.79 0.69
CA ASN A 33 51.41 4.57 2.12
C ASN A 33 50.87 3.16 2.43
N CYS A 34 51.35 2.61 3.54
CA CYS A 34 50.92 1.31 4.07
C CYS A 34 49.84 1.40 5.15
N ALA A 35 49.56 2.62 5.59
CA ALA A 35 48.38 2.98 6.35
C ALA A 35 47.53 3.92 5.49
N ALA A 36 46.26 3.56 5.33
CA ALA A 36 45.32 4.27 4.49
C ALA A 36 44.22 4.86 5.34
N PRO A 37 43.77 6.12 5.13
CA PRO A 37 42.65 6.66 5.86
C PRO A 37 41.42 5.75 5.69
N ALA A 38 40.69 5.51 6.77
CA ALA A 38 39.45 4.75 6.75
C ALA A 38 38.35 5.63 6.17
N ASP A 39 37.90 5.36 4.95
CA ASP A 39 36.67 5.96 4.43
C ASP A 39 35.48 5.39 5.21
N TYR A 40 34.74 6.28 5.87
CA TYR A 40 33.54 6.07 6.69
C TYR A 40 32.84 4.69 6.58
N VAL A 41 32.82 3.93 7.67
CA VAL A 41 31.77 2.93 7.96
C VAL A 41 31.35 3.09 9.41
N ALA A 42 30.05 3.32 9.59
CA ALA A 42 29.38 3.44 10.88
C ALA A 42 29.39 2.12 11.66
N ASP A 43 29.23 2.26 12.98
CA ASP A 43 28.95 1.23 14.00
C ASP A 43 30.09 0.58 14.79
N ASP A 44 31.36 0.74 14.43
CA ASP A 44 32.44 0.62 15.42
C ASP A 44 33.63 1.52 15.05
N PRO A 45 33.96 2.56 15.84
CA PRO A 45 35.13 3.37 15.59
C PRO A 45 36.36 2.48 15.72
N MET A 46 36.93 2.05 14.59
CA MET A 46 38.27 1.51 14.55
C MET A 46 39.21 2.48 15.30
N PRO A 47 40.23 1.97 16.02
CA PRO A 47 41.09 2.78 16.90
C PRO A 47 41.84 3.89 16.17
N ALA A 48 42.00 3.70 14.87
CA ALA A 48 42.82 4.48 13.99
C ALA A 48 41.93 5.07 12.91
N SER A 49 42.19 6.33 12.56
CA SER A 49 41.71 6.92 11.32
C SER A 49 42.23 6.18 10.07
N HIS A 50 42.96 5.06 10.22
CA HIS A 50 43.63 4.32 9.16
C HIS A 50 43.46 2.79 9.25
N VAL A 51 43.47 2.12 8.08
CA VAL A 51 43.47 0.67 7.89
C VAL A 51 44.80 0.15 7.32
N ASN A 52 45.10 -1.13 7.55
CA ASN A 52 46.27 -1.80 7.00
C ASN A 52 46.14 -1.98 5.47
N ALA A 53 47.03 -1.34 4.69
CA ALA A 53 46.90 -1.28 3.24
C ALA A 53 47.90 -2.18 2.48
N CYS A 54 49.18 -2.21 2.87
CA CYS A 54 50.20 -2.97 2.13
C CYS A 54 50.09 -4.47 2.37
N ILE A 55 49.88 -4.87 3.62
CA ILE A 55 49.47 -6.21 4.03
C ILE A 55 48.11 -6.02 4.70
N ARG A 56 47.06 -6.71 4.24
CA ARG A 56 45.74 -6.70 4.88
C ARG A 56 45.69 -7.65 6.07
N ASN A 57 44.66 -7.52 6.89
CA ASN A 57 44.45 -8.34 8.07
C ASN A 57 44.49 -9.84 7.73
N LEU A 58 44.94 -10.65 8.70
CA LEU A 58 44.96 -12.09 8.54
C LEU A 58 43.52 -12.63 8.56
N SER A 59 43.11 -13.31 7.50
CA SER A 59 41.84 -14.03 7.41
C SER A 59 42.08 -15.47 7.00
N GLU A 60 41.53 -16.44 7.74
CA GLU A 60 41.77 -17.88 7.52
C GLU A 60 43.25 -18.25 7.30
N ARG A 61 44.15 -17.64 8.09
CA ARG A 61 45.61 -17.87 8.06
C ARG A 61 46.28 -17.41 6.75
N ARG A 62 45.67 -16.43 6.07
CA ARG A 62 46.18 -15.77 4.87
C ARG A 62 46.04 -14.25 5.00
N ALA A 63 47.05 -13.52 4.56
CA ALA A 63 47.00 -12.06 4.52
C ALA A 63 47.23 -11.60 3.08
N ALA A 64 46.29 -10.84 2.50
CA ALA A 64 46.48 -10.28 1.17
C ALA A 64 47.62 -9.25 1.19
N VAL A 65 48.48 -9.28 0.18
CA VAL A 65 49.63 -8.36 0.09
C VAL A 65 49.76 -7.81 -1.32
N LEU A 66 49.94 -6.50 -1.43
CA LEU A 66 50.12 -5.81 -2.72
C LEU A 66 51.62 -5.70 -3.03
N LEU A 67 52.07 -6.34 -4.10
CA LEU A 67 53.48 -6.45 -4.48
C LEU A 67 53.65 -6.35 -6.00
N PRO A 68 54.87 -6.10 -6.52
CA PRO A 68 55.13 -6.14 -7.96
C PRO A 68 54.61 -7.43 -8.59
N SER A 69 53.88 -7.33 -9.70
CA SER A 69 53.25 -8.48 -10.34
C SER A 69 54.27 -9.52 -10.78
N ALA A 70 54.01 -10.79 -10.51
CA ALA A 70 54.78 -11.93 -11.02
C ALA A 70 54.58 -12.16 -12.54
N LEU A 71 53.65 -11.44 -13.16
CA LEU A 71 53.37 -11.51 -14.60
C LEU A 71 54.10 -10.43 -15.42
N GLU A 72 54.76 -9.49 -14.75
CA GLU A 72 55.43 -8.34 -15.37
C GLU A 72 56.95 -8.45 -15.18
N GLU A 73 57.72 -7.91 -16.13
CA GLU A 73 59.15 -7.72 -15.96
C GLU A 73 59.40 -6.62 -14.92
N ILE A 74 60.27 -6.89 -13.94
CA ILE A 74 60.51 -5.95 -12.83
C ILE A 74 61.02 -4.58 -13.28
N GLU A 75 61.74 -4.51 -14.41
CA GLU A 75 62.23 -3.26 -15.00
C GLU A 75 61.10 -2.34 -15.50
N ARG A 76 59.90 -2.89 -15.73
CA ARG A 76 58.73 -2.14 -16.21
C ARG A 76 57.81 -1.71 -15.09
N VAL A 77 58.05 -2.15 -13.86
CA VAL A 77 57.21 -1.80 -12.69
C VAL A 77 57.44 -0.32 -12.35
N PRO A 78 56.41 0.53 -12.38
CA PRO A 78 56.53 1.94 -12.03
C PRO A 78 57.13 2.10 -10.64
N THR A 79 58.08 3.01 -10.51
CA THR A 79 58.66 3.46 -9.23
C THR A 79 57.98 4.72 -8.72
N ASP A 80 56.91 5.17 -9.38
CA ASP A 80 56.09 6.30 -8.98
C ASP A 80 55.04 5.88 -7.94
N ALA A 81 54.26 6.84 -7.47
CA ALA A 81 53.24 6.59 -6.46
C ALA A 81 52.09 5.69 -6.95
N SER A 82 51.90 5.47 -8.27
CA SER A 82 50.69 4.86 -8.82
C SER A 82 50.55 3.36 -8.58
N LEU A 83 51.65 2.65 -8.30
CA LEU A 83 51.69 1.18 -8.13
C LEU A 83 51.01 0.40 -9.27
N GLY A 84 50.89 0.97 -10.47
CA GLY A 84 50.04 0.44 -11.56
C GLY A 84 50.46 -0.92 -12.16
N ARG A 85 51.58 -1.50 -11.72
CA ARG A 85 52.01 -2.88 -12.09
C ARG A 85 52.19 -3.79 -10.88
N HIS A 86 51.64 -3.41 -9.74
CA HIS A 86 51.51 -4.28 -8.59
C HIS A 86 50.27 -5.15 -8.75
N ALA A 87 50.31 -6.32 -8.13
CA ALA A 87 49.23 -7.28 -8.12
C ALA A 87 49.09 -7.84 -6.71
N TRP A 88 47.90 -8.32 -6.41
CA TRP A 88 47.61 -8.97 -5.13
C TRP A 88 48.12 -10.41 -5.12
N GLY A 89 48.79 -10.76 -4.03
CA GLY A 89 49.16 -12.11 -3.62
C GLY A 89 48.73 -12.36 -2.18
N PHE A 90 49.17 -13.47 -1.59
CA PHE A 90 48.84 -13.80 -0.20
C PHE A 90 50.04 -14.35 0.57
N LEU A 91 50.21 -13.87 1.78
CA LEU A 91 51.14 -14.40 2.77
C LEU A 91 50.47 -15.53 3.57
N ASP A 92 51.27 -16.50 4.03
CA ASP A 92 50.85 -17.38 5.13
C ASP A 92 51.04 -16.72 6.49
N GLU A 93 50.58 -17.38 7.55
CA GLU A 93 50.72 -16.94 8.94
C GLU A 93 52.18 -16.79 9.41
N ASN A 94 53.15 -17.32 8.67
CA ASN A 94 54.59 -17.18 8.99
C ASN A 94 55.24 -16.07 8.15
N GLY A 95 54.45 -15.28 7.42
CA GLY A 95 54.93 -14.16 6.61
C GLY A 95 55.55 -14.59 5.28
N ARG A 96 55.45 -15.87 4.89
CA ARG A 96 55.98 -16.35 3.61
C ARG A 96 54.96 -16.14 2.51
N LEU A 97 55.45 -15.87 1.30
CA LEU A 97 54.58 -15.71 0.13
C LEU A 97 53.97 -17.06 -0.28
N ALA A 98 52.72 -17.30 0.14
CA ALA A 98 51.98 -18.54 -0.13
C ALA A 98 51.37 -18.54 -1.54
N ILE A 99 50.91 -17.37 -2.01
CA ILE A 99 50.35 -17.19 -3.35
C ILE A 99 51.04 -15.97 -3.96
N VAL A 100 51.75 -16.19 -5.06
CA VAL A 100 52.50 -15.13 -5.76
C VAL A 100 51.57 -14.03 -6.28
N PRO A 101 52.01 -12.76 -6.27
CA PRO A 101 51.19 -11.63 -6.69
C PRO A 101 50.88 -11.69 -8.18
N ARG A 102 49.62 -11.92 -8.54
CA ARG A 102 49.20 -12.10 -9.96
C ARG A 102 47.75 -11.74 -10.23
N PHE A 103 47.05 -11.19 -9.25
CA PHE A 103 45.65 -10.80 -9.35
C PHE A 103 45.53 -9.29 -9.38
N GLU A 104 44.68 -8.77 -10.27
CA GLU A 104 44.41 -7.34 -10.40
C GLU A 104 43.78 -6.81 -9.10
N GLU A 105 42.85 -7.60 -8.55
CA GLU A 105 42.20 -7.35 -7.27
C GLU A 105 42.05 -8.68 -6.52
N ALA A 106 42.02 -8.62 -5.19
CA ALA A 106 41.75 -9.75 -4.33
C ALA A 106 40.97 -9.31 -3.09
N ARG A 107 40.02 -10.13 -2.67
CA ARG A 107 39.37 -10.06 -1.35
C ARG A 107 40.01 -11.05 -0.39
N ASP A 108 39.73 -10.88 0.89
CA ASP A 108 40.27 -11.76 1.93
C ASP A 108 39.66 -13.16 1.85
N PHE A 109 40.34 -14.16 2.41
CA PHE A 109 39.81 -15.51 2.48
C PHE A 109 38.61 -15.55 3.43
N ARG A 110 37.47 -16.06 2.96
CA ARG A 110 36.27 -16.32 3.75
C ARG A 110 35.66 -17.66 3.32
N ASN A 111 35.26 -18.45 4.30
CA ASN A 111 34.64 -19.77 4.10
C ASN A 111 35.46 -20.68 3.16
N GLY A 112 36.80 -20.61 3.25
CA GLY A 112 37.75 -21.40 2.47
C GLY A 112 37.95 -20.96 1.00
N ARG A 113 37.52 -19.75 0.64
CA ARG A 113 37.64 -19.17 -0.72
C ARG A 113 38.07 -17.71 -0.65
N ALA A 114 38.79 -17.23 -1.66
CA ALA A 114 39.01 -15.79 -1.86
C ALA A 114 38.55 -15.40 -3.27
N ALA A 115 37.78 -14.32 -3.37
CA ALA A 115 37.43 -13.72 -4.65
C ALA A 115 38.64 -12.98 -5.23
N VAL A 116 38.99 -13.26 -6.48
CA VAL A 116 40.13 -12.62 -7.15
C VAL A 116 39.76 -12.24 -8.58
N LYS A 117 40.30 -11.10 -9.03
CA LYS A 117 40.11 -10.58 -10.38
C LYS A 117 41.32 -10.86 -11.25
N ARG A 118 41.06 -11.38 -12.45
CA ARG A 118 42.08 -11.68 -13.46
C ARG A 118 41.51 -11.42 -14.85
N ARG A 119 42.21 -10.64 -15.66
CA ARG A 119 41.78 -10.20 -16.99
C ARG A 119 40.40 -9.53 -16.96
N GLY A 120 40.16 -8.70 -15.94
CA GLY A 120 38.92 -7.97 -15.76
C GLY A 120 37.71 -8.79 -15.29
N LYS A 121 37.87 -10.10 -15.03
CA LYS A 121 36.78 -10.97 -14.53
C LYS A 121 37.09 -11.52 -13.15
N TRP A 122 36.05 -11.72 -12.36
CA TRP A 122 36.11 -12.30 -11.03
C TRP A 122 35.93 -13.83 -11.06
N GLY A 123 36.67 -14.50 -10.18
CA GLY A 123 36.52 -15.92 -9.85
C GLY A 123 37.00 -16.18 -8.43
N PHE A 124 37.04 -17.45 -8.02
CA PHE A 124 37.37 -17.83 -6.65
C PHE A 124 38.54 -18.80 -6.61
N ILE A 125 39.51 -18.52 -5.73
CA ILE A 125 40.66 -19.39 -5.50
C ILE A 125 40.55 -20.15 -4.17
N ASP A 126 41.15 -21.33 -4.12
CA ASP A 126 41.37 -22.09 -2.89
C ASP A 126 42.58 -21.54 -2.10
N THR A 127 42.82 -22.06 -0.90
CA THR A 127 43.92 -21.65 -0.01
C THR A 127 45.33 -21.96 -0.55
N ARG A 128 45.42 -22.69 -1.68
CA ARG A 128 46.64 -22.99 -2.44
C ARG A 128 46.79 -22.07 -3.66
N GLY A 129 45.86 -21.14 -3.87
CA GLY A 129 45.86 -20.19 -4.98
C GLY A 129 45.43 -20.77 -6.32
N LYS A 130 44.82 -21.97 -6.34
CA LYS A 130 44.22 -22.56 -7.55
C LYS A 130 42.79 -22.07 -7.69
N PHE A 131 42.35 -21.76 -8.91
CA PHE A 131 40.95 -21.42 -9.16
C PHE A 131 40.06 -22.64 -8.84
N ALA A 132 39.25 -22.52 -7.79
CA ALA A 132 38.14 -23.42 -7.51
C ALA A 132 36.96 -23.10 -8.45
N VAL A 133 36.75 -21.81 -8.72
CA VAL A 133 35.80 -21.31 -9.72
C VAL A 133 36.54 -20.38 -10.68
N PRO A 134 36.61 -20.68 -11.98
CA PRO A 134 37.32 -19.85 -12.95
C PRO A 134 36.84 -18.40 -12.99
N ALA A 135 37.76 -17.48 -13.29
CA ALA A 135 37.44 -16.07 -13.47
C ALA A 135 36.58 -15.85 -14.73
N ARG A 136 35.27 -15.69 -14.55
CA ARG A 136 34.28 -15.50 -15.63
C ARG A 136 33.17 -14.51 -15.30
N PHE A 137 33.08 -14.07 -14.05
CA PHE A 137 32.00 -13.20 -13.58
C PHE A 137 32.37 -11.73 -13.74
N ASP A 138 31.35 -10.90 -13.95
CA ASP A 138 31.48 -9.45 -14.05
C ASP A 138 31.68 -8.82 -12.67
N ALA A 139 30.97 -9.34 -11.66
CA ALA A 139 31.09 -8.99 -10.25
C ALA A 139 30.73 -10.20 -9.38
N VAL A 140 31.22 -10.23 -8.13
CA VAL A 140 30.95 -11.29 -7.15
C VAL A 140 30.82 -10.72 -5.75
N GLU A 141 30.03 -11.38 -4.91
CA GLU A 141 30.08 -11.29 -3.44
C GLU A 141 30.96 -12.42 -2.88
N ASP A 142 31.32 -12.31 -1.59
CA ASP A 142 32.08 -13.37 -0.92
C ASP A 142 31.18 -14.58 -0.65
N PHE A 143 31.79 -15.76 -0.49
CA PHE A 143 31.03 -16.93 -0.05
C PHE A 143 30.56 -16.72 1.38
N VAL A 144 29.27 -16.92 1.62
CA VAL A 144 28.69 -16.98 2.97
C VAL A 144 28.85 -18.39 3.56
N SER A 145 28.64 -18.55 4.86
CA SER A 145 28.92 -19.79 5.59
C SER A 145 28.12 -21.01 5.10
N SER A 146 26.93 -20.79 4.50
CA SER A 146 26.16 -21.83 3.79
C SER A 146 26.81 -22.37 2.53
N GLY A 147 27.85 -21.71 2.01
CA GLY A 147 28.52 -22.07 0.77
C GLY A 147 27.89 -21.48 -0.49
N LEU A 148 27.03 -20.47 -0.34
CA LEU A 148 26.48 -19.68 -1.43
C LEU A 148 27.31 -18.42 -1.69
N ALA A 149 27.31 -17.94 -2.93
CA ALA A 149 27.77 -16.61 -3.29
C ALA A 149 26.86 -15.98 -4.34
N LEU A 150 26.62 -14.68 -4.25
CA LEU A 150 25.94 -13.91 -5.29
C LEU A 150 26.96 -13.51 -6.38
N VAL A 151 26.62 -13.74 -7.64
CA VAL A 151 27.48 -13.38 -8.78
C VAL A 151 26.69 -12.70 -9.89
N HIS A 152 27.37 -11.82 -10.61
CA HIS A 152 26.84 -11.14 -11.79
C HIS A 152 27.51 -11.72 -13.04
N GLU A 153 26.70 -12.20 -13.99
CA GLU A 153 27.18 -12.73 -15.26
C GLU A 153 26.26 -12.30 -16.39
N LYS A 154 26.80 -11.55 -17.36
CA LYS A 154 26.07 -11.06 -18.53
C LYS A 154 24.82 -10.24 -18.14
N GLY A 155 24.95 -9.42 -17.09
CA GLY A 155 23.87 -8.57 -16.60
C GLY A 155 22.83 -9.28 -15.73
N VAL A 156 23.00 -10.58 -15.43
CA VAL A 156 22.05 -11.35 -14.61
C VAL A 156 22.69 -11.71 -13.27
N ARG A 157 21.96 -11.46 -12.18
CA ARG A 157 22.32 -11.89 -10.82
C ARG A 157 21.90 -13.33 -10.59
N LYS A 158 22.77 -14.14 -10.01
CA LYS A 158 22.48 -15.55 -9.68
C LYS A 158 23.26 -16.00 -8.46
N LEU A 159 22.74 -17.00 -7.76
CA LEU A 159 23.45 -17.70 -6.71
C LEU A 159 24.28 -18.84 -7.30
N ILE A 160 25.47 -19.06 -6.74
CA ILE A 160 26.32 -20.21 -7.05
C ILE A 160 26.70 -21.00 -5.81
N ASP A 161 26.94 -22.29 -5.99
CA ASP A 161 27.59 -23.15 -5.00
C ASP A 161 29.13 -22.97 -4.97
N ARG A 162 29.80 -23.67 -4.06
CA ARG A 162 31.27 -23.65 -3.88
C ARG A 162 32.08 -24.17 -5.09
N ASP A 163 31.43 -24.84 -6.02
CA ASP A 163 31.99 -25.35 -7.26
C ASP A 163 31.68 -24.41 -8.45
N GLY A 164 30.92 -23.34 -8.22
CA GLY A 164 30.55 -22.34 -9.22
C GLY A 164 29.38 -22.75 -10.11
N ARG A 165 28.58 -23.76 -9.70
CA ARG A 165 27.32 -24.12 -10.37
C ARG A 165 26.20 -23.23 -9.87
N GLN A 166 25.31 -22.83 -10.76
CA GLN A 166 24.12 -22.09 -10.37
C GLN A 166 23.23 -22.95 -9.46
N VAL A 167 22.70 -22.34 -8.42
CA VAL A 167 21.70 -22.91 -7.51
C VAL A 167 20.52 -21.96 -7.41
N GLY A 168 19.32 -22.49 -7.23
CA GLY A 168 18.08 -21.72 -7.34
C GLY A 168 17.83 -21.11 -8.74
N ALA A 169 16.73 -20.37 -8.84
CA ALA A 169 16.43 -19.57 -10.03
C ALA A 169 17.34 -18.34 -10.08
N ALA A 170 17.64 -17.86 -11.29
CA ALA A 170 18.28 -16.56 -11.44
C ALA A 170 17.30 -15.46 -11.05
N PHE A 171 17.82 -14.38 -10.46
CA PHE A 171 17.00 -13.21 -10.16
C PHE A 171 16.65 -12.51 -11.48
N ASP A 172 15.36 -12.27 -11.70
CA ASP A 172 14.90 -11.58 -12.90
C ASP A 172 15.21 -10.07 -12.83
N HIS A 173 14.90 -9.35 -13.91
CA HIS A 173 15.15 -7.90 -14.01
C HIS A 173 14.24 -7.06 -13.11
N THR A 174 13.26 -7.65 -12.42
CA THR A 174 12.45 -6.93 -11.42
C THR A 174 13.20 -6.78 -10.10
N VAL A 175 14.27 -7.54 -9.87
CA VAL A 175 15.09 -7.47 -8.65
C VAL A 175 16.15 -6.37 -8.77
N GLN A 176 16.00 -5.34 -7.94
CA GLN A 176 16.95 -4.23 -7.84
C GLN A 176 18.22 -4.64 -7.09
N GLU A 177 18.05 -5.30 -5.94
CA GLU A 177 19.15 -5.64 -5.05
C GLU A 177 18.89 -6.99 -4.37
N VAL A 178 19.96 -7.75 -4.16
CA VAL A 178 19.95 -8.95 -3.34
C VAL A 178 21.10 -8.82 -2.36
N MET A 179 20.80 -8.94 -1.06
CA MET A 179 21.82 -8.98 -0.03
C MET A 179 21.85 -10.39 0.56
N LEU A 180 23.00 -11.05 0.45
CA LEU A 180 23.24 -12.36 1.03
C LEU A 180 24.19 -12.23 2.23
N ARG A 181 23.81 -12.80 3.39
CA ARG A 181 24.63 -12.76 4.61
C ARG A 181 24.88 -14.17 5.15
N ASP A 182 25.86 -14.27 6.04
CA ASP A 182 26.21 -15.51 6.72
C ASP A 182 25.00 -16.16 7.41
N GLY A 183 25.03 -17.48 7.54
CA GLY A 183 23.99 -18.25 8.18
C GLY A 183 23.90 -19.69 7.67
N LEU A 184 23.42 -20.59 8.52
CA LEU A 184 23.01 -21.95 8.16
C LEU A 184 21.61 -22.20 8.74
N PRO A 185 20.51 -21.85 8.04
CA PRO A 185 20.42 -21.34 6.65
C PRO A 185 20.90 -19.88 6.45
N ALA A 186 21.24 -19.53 5.20
CA ALA A 186 21.82 -18.24 4.84
C ALA A 186 20.76 -17.14 4.83
N GLN A 187 21.04 -15.98 5.43
CA GLN A 187 20.09 -14.88 5.40
C GLN A 187 20.07 -14.21 4.02
N VAL A 188 18.87 -13.88 3.52
CA VAL A 188 18.67 -13.16 2.26
C VAL A 188 17.67 -12.01 2.42
N ASN A 189 17.96 -10.91 1.74
CA ASN A 189 17.03 -9.81 1.49
C ASN A 189 16.97 -9.55 -0.02
N VAL A 190 15.76 -9.49 -0.59
CA VAL A 190 15.52 -9.19 -2.01
C VAL A 190 14.67 -7.93 -2.12
N ILE A 191 15.22 -6.91 -2.78
CA ILE A 191 14.56 -5.64 -3.04
C ILE A 191 14.21 -5.57 -4.52
N TYR A 192 12.98 -5.16 -4.82
CA TYR A 192 12.45 -5.08 -6.18
C TYR A 192 12.44 -3.64 -6.70
N HIS A 193 12.68 -3.48 -8.00
CA HIS A 193 12.42 -2.23 -8.71
C HIS A 193 10.91 -1.92 -8.65
N GLN A 194 10.59 -0.64 -8.60
CA GLN A 194 9.24 -0.19 -8.92
C GLN A 194 8.97 -0.43 -10.40
N GLU A 195 7.81 -0.98 -10.73
CA GLU A 195 7.40 -1.23 -12.11
C GLU A 195 6.27 -0.27 -12.50
N LEU A 196 6.42 0.41 -13.64
CA LEU A 196 5.35 1.11 -14.32
C LEU A 196 4.93 0.27 -15.52
N ARG A 197 3.65 -0.10 -15.56
CA ARG A 197 3.08 -0.94 -16.61
C ARG A 197 1.88 -0.24 -17.23
N SER A 198 1.88 -0.08 -18.54
CA SER A 198 0.73 0.45 -19.27
C SER A 198 -0.29 -0.64 -19.63
N ASP A 199 -1.52 -0.24 -19.94
CA ASP A 199 -2.59 -1.15 -20.38
C ASP A 199 -2.25 -1.95 -21.67
N ASP A 200 -1.42 -1.43 -22.58
CA ASP A 200 -0.93 -2.13 -23.78
C ASP A 200 0.35 -2.97 -23.53
N GLY A 201 0.75 -3.12 -22.26
CA GLY A 201 1.82 -4.02 -21.84
C GLY A 201 3.23 -3.47 -21.93
N VAL A 202 3.42 -2.17 -22.19
CA VAL A 202 4.73 -1.52 -22.04
C VAL A 202 5.12 -1.55 -20.57
N ARG A 203 6.35 -2.03 -20.29
CA ARG A 203 6.91 -2.10 -18.95
C ARG A 203 8.11 -1.16 -18.87
N GLN A 204 8.09 -0.28 -17.89
CA GLN A 204 9.22 0.55 -17.49
C GLN A 204 9.59 0.14 -16.05
N TYR A 205 10.85 -0.22 -15.84
CA TYR A 205 11.36 -0.50 -14.49
C TYR A 205 12.09 0.74 -14.03
N GLY A 206 11.70 1.23 -12.87
CA GLY A 206 12.29 2.42 -12.30
C GLY A 206 13.61 2.11 -11.59
N ASP A 207 14.66 2.83 -11.98
CA ASP A 207 15.34 3.76 -11.06
C ASP A 207 14.68 5.17 -11.15
N SER A 208 13.47 5.26 -11.70
CA SER A 208 12.86 6.49 -12.17
C SER A 208 12.19 7.27 -11.06
N ALA A 209 12.57 8.54 -10.97
CA ALA A 209 12.03 9.58 -10.13
C ALA A 209 10.51 9.70 -9.99
N ILE A 210 9.71 9.08 -10.87
CA ILE A 210 8.28 9.38 -11.00
C ILE A 210 7.46 8.47 -10.10
N GLN A 211 6.70 9.07 -9.19
CA GLN A 211 5.64 8.42 -8.41
C GLN A 211 4.28 8.87 -8.96
N LEU A 212 3.43 7.92 -9.35
CA LEU A 212 2.07 8.18 -9.78
C LEU A 212 1.13 8.31 -8.59
N HIS A 213 0.29 9.35 -8.59
CA HIS A 213 -0.67 9.60 -7.51
C HIS A 213 -2.11 9.40 -7.97
N LYS A 214 -2.57 10.23 -8.92
CA LYS A 214 -3.99 10.22 -9.31
C LYS A 214 -4.19 10.77 -10.72
N THR A 215 -5.23 10.29 -11.40
CA THR A 215 -5.65 10.85 -12.68
C THR A 215 -6.17 12.28 -12.47
N LEU A 216 -5.52 13.26 -13.11
CA LEU A 216 -6.01 14.64 -13.12
C LEU A 216 -7.16 14.79 -14.10
N GLY A 217 -7.11 14.20 -15.28
CA GLY A 217 -8.15 14.34 -16.30
C GLY A 217 -7.88 13.43 -17.49
N PRO A 218 -8.66 13.51 -18.57
CA PRO A 218 -8.42 12.73 -19.78
C PRO A 218 -6.99 12.95 -20.28
N GLY A 219 -6.16 11.91 -20.22
CA GLY A 219 -4.77 11.94 -20.66
C GLY A 219 -3.79 12.70 -19.75
N LEU A 220 -4.14 12.99 -18.49
CA LEU A 220 -3.25 13.69 -17.56
C LEU A 220 -3.22 13.04 -16.18
N ILE A 221 -2.01 12.95 -15.62
CA ILE A 221 -1.75 12.28 -14.34
C ILE A 221 -1.01 13.24 -13.41
N VAL A 222 -1.42 13.31 -12.15
CA VAL A 222 -0.59 13.92 -11.09
C VAL A 222 0.50 12.94 -10.69
N GLY A 223 1.75 13.39 -10.77
CA GLY A 223 2.92 12.63 -10.35
C GLY A 223 3.86 13.45 -9.48
N SER A 224 4.81 12.81 -8.80
CA SER A 224 5.91 13.49 -8.10
C SER A 224 7.28 12.96 -8.50
N ASN A 225 8.34 13.75 -8.27
CA ASN A 225 9.74 13.35 -8.49
C ASN A 225 10.39 12.71 -7.23
N GLU A 226 11.70 12.40 -7.28
CA GLU A 226 12.48 11.81 -6.14
C GLU A 226 12.53 12.72 -4.91
N GLU A 227 12.43 14.04 -5.12
CA GLU A 227 12.40 15.04 -4.05
C GLU A 227 11.01 15.18 -3.43
N GLY A 228 10.01 14.42 -3.92
CA GLY A 228 8.63 14.50 -3.48
C GLY A 228 7.89 15.75 -3.98
N ARG A 229 8.40 16.46 -5.00
CA ARG A 229 7.72 17.60 -5.64
C ARG A 229 6.71 17.12 -6.67
N TYR A 230 5.52 17.70 -6.66
CA TYR A 230 4.39 17.32 -7.49
C TYR A 230 4.31 18.15 -8.77
N GLY A 231 3.89 17.52 -9.86
CA GLY A 231 3.63 18.11 -11.17
C GLY A 231 2.52 17.34 -11.91
N VAL A 232 2.36 17.64 -13.20
CA VAL A 232 1.38 16.97 -14.07
C VAL A 232 2.07 16.35 -15.27
N LEU A 233 1.81 15.07 -15.49
CA LEU A 233 2.35 14.23 -16.55
C LEU A 233 1.32 14.07 -17.68
N GLU A 234 1.80 13.97 -18.92
CA GLU A 234 0.99 13.55 -20.07
C GLU A 234 0.89 12.02 -20.13
N ASP A 235 -0.33 11.52 -20.33
CA ASP A 235 -0.55 10.10 -20.60
C ASP A 235 0.02 9.72 -21.98
N GLU A 236 0.29 8.42 -22.10
CA GLU A 236 1.29 7.62 -22.80
C GLU A 236 2.76 7.94 -22.54
N GLY A 237 3.20 9.19 -22.58
CA GLY A 237 4.64 9.49 -22.47
C GLY A 237 5.22 9.44 -21.05
N LEU A 238 4.39 9.79 -20.05
CA LEU A 238 4.84 10.21 -18.72
C LEU A 238 5.83 11.40 -18.79
N ASP A 239 5.65 12.27 -19.77
CA ASP A 239 6.39 13.53 -19.89
C ASP A 239 5.75 14.62 -19.02
N TRP A 240 6.56 15.44 -18.34
CA TRP A 240 6.06 16.52 -17.50
C TRP A 240 5.46 17.66 -18.33
N LYS A 241 4.13 17.76 -18.37
CA LYS A 241 3.40 18.92 -18.87
C LYS A 241 3.55 20.13 -17.95
N ILE A 242 3.39 19.88 -16.64
CA ILE A 242 3.68 20.83 -15.58
C ILE A 242 4.84 20.23 -14.79
N GLN A 243 5.96 20.95 -14.75
CA GLN A 243 7.15 20.51 -14.05
C GLN A 243 6.87 20.28 -12.55
N PRO A 244 7.57 19.34 -11.90
CA PRO A 244 7.34 19.01 -10.50
C PRO A 244 7.87 20.11 -9.57
N THR A 245 7.13 21.21 -9.46
CA THR A 245 7.48 22.39 -8.66
C THR A 245 6.52 22.64 -7.51
N TYR A 246 5.53 21.78 -7.29
CA TYR A 246 4.59 21.94 -6.18
C TYR A 246 4.99 21.06 -5.00
N HIS A 247 4.64 21.47 -3.78
CA HIS A 247 4.76 20.61 -2.61
C HIS A 247 3.66 19.54 -2.58
N GLU A 248 2.51 19.84 -3.17
CA GLU A 248 1.35 18.96 -3.24
C GLU A 248 0.42 19.41 -4.37
N ILE A 249 -0.24 18.45 -5.02
CA ILE A 249 -1.40 18.69 -5.90
C ILE A 249 -2.54 17.79 -5.41
N GLU A 250 -3.56 18.39 -4.83
CA GLU A 250 -4.72 17.71 -4.29
C GLU A 250 -5.83 17.59 -5.35
N VAL A 251 -6.19 16.36 -5.70
CA VAL A 251 -7.27 16.05 -6.65
C VAL A 251 -8.46 15.44 -5.90
N THR A 252 -9.52 16.24 -5.73
CA THR A 252 -10.78 15.75 -5.16
C THR A 252 -11.64 15.06 -6.23
N ASP A 253 -12.23 13.92 -5.89
CA ASP A 253 -13.11 13.18 -6.81
C ASP A 253 -14.37 13.99 -7.14
N GLY A 254 -14.76 13.94 -8.41
CA GLY A 254 -15.88 14.74 -8.96
C GLY A 254 -15.63 16.25 -9.05
N ALA A 255 -14.53 16.79 -8.50
CA ALA A 255 -14.24 18.22 -8.57
C ALA A 255 -13.63 18.62 -9.93
N PRO A 256 -14.04 19.73 -10.55
CA PRO A 256 -13.49 20.14 -11.85
C PRO A 256 -12.07 20.76 -11.77
N LEU A 257 -11.59 21.11 -10.58
CA LEU A 257 -10.29 21.74 -10.35
C LEU A 257 -9.52 21.00 -9.24
N ALA A 258 -8.20 20.95 -9.39
CA ALA A 258 -7.25 20.48 -8.38
C ALA A 258 -6.56 21.67 -7.71
N LEU A 259 -6.18 21.52 -6.44
CA LEU A 259 -5.46 22.55 -5.69
C LEU A 259 -3.96 22.25 -5.73
N ALA A 260 -3.13 23.21 -6.11
CA ALA A 260 -1.68 23.04 -6.17
C ALA A 260 -0.97 24.08 -5.32
N VAL A 261 -0.11 23.61 -4.40
CA VAL A 261 0.56 24.46 -3.41
C VAL A 261 2.04 24.56 -3.75
N ALA A 262 2.49 25.76 -4.12
CA ALA A 262 3.91 26.07 -4.32
C ALA A 262 4.47 26.82 -3.10
N GLU A 263 5.75 27.19 -3.17
CA GLU A 263 6.44 27.88 -2.07
C GLU A 263 5.95 29.32 -1.88
N GLU A 264 5.66 30.03 -2.98
CA GLU A 264 5.30 31.46 -2.97
C GLU A 264 3.82 31.74 -3.29
N GLU A 265 3.12 30.79 -3.91
CA GLU A 265 1.71 30.95 -4.27
C GLU A 265 0.94 29.63 -4.28
N VAL A 266 -0.38 29.74 -4.18
CA VAL A 266 -1.33 28.64 -4.35
C VAL A 266 -2.09 28.86 -5.64
N VAL A 267 -2.24 27.82 -6.46
CA VAL A 267 -2.96 27.88 -7.74
C VAL A 267 -3.99 26.75 -7.84
N LEU A 268 -4.91 26.89 -8.78
CA LEU A 268 -5.81 25.80 -9.18
C LEU A 268 -5.34 25.21 -10.52
N ILE A 269 -5.55 23.93 -10.75
CA ILE A 269 -5.23 23.26 -12.02
C ILE A 269 -6.51 22.62 -12.54
N ASP A 270 -6.90 22.95 -13.77
CA ASP A 270 -8.08 22.34 -14.39
C ASP A 270 -7.81 20.90 -14.89
N ARG A 271 -8.88 20.19 -15.27
CA ARG A 271 -8.80 18.83 -15.84
C ARG A 271 -8.03 18.75 -17.18
N LYS A 272 -7.62 19.87 -17.77
CA LYS A 272 -6.80 19.97 -19.00
C LYS A 272 -5.34 20.32 -18.70
N GLY A 273 -4.97 20.49 -17.44
CA GLY A 273 -3.62 20.86 -17.01
C GLY A 273 -3.31 22.34 -17.21
N THR A 274 -4.31 23.22 -17.12
CA THR A 274 -4.12 24.68 -17.15
C THR A 274 -4.01 25.21 -15.72
N GLU A 275 -2.94 25.95 -15.43
CA GLU A 275 -2.75 26.63 -14.14
C GLU A 275 -3.59 27.92 -14.08
N ILE A 276 -4.56 27.96 -13.17
CA ILE A 276 -5.46 29.08 -12.91
C ILE A 276 -4.93 29.86 -11.70
N GLY A 277 -4.74 31.17 -11.89
CA GLY A 277 -4.24 32.04 -10.83
C GLY A 277 -2.72 32.16 -10.75
N ARG A 278 -1.97 31.48 -11.63
CA ARG A 278 -0.51 31.57 -11.64
C ARG A 278 -0.02 33.00 -11.84
N GLY A 279 0.93 33.43 -11.02
CA GLY A 279 1.45 34.80 -11.00
C GLY A 279 0.52 35.82 -10.35
N ARG A 280 -0.64 35.40 -9.83
CA ARG A 280 -1.50 36.27 -9.01
C ARG A 280 -1.02 36.38 -7.57
N GLY A 281 -0.15 35.46 -7.13
CA GLY A 281 0.39 35.46 -5.77
C GLY A 281 -0.68 35.13 -4.72
N PHE A 282 -1.63 34.25 -5.03
CA PHE A 282 -2.65 33.89 -4.06
C PHE A 282 -2.00 33.22 -2.84
N GLU A 283 -2.18 33.81 -1.66
CA GLU A 283 -1.55 33.31 -0.42
C GLU A 283 -2.25 32.04 0.08
N ARG A 284 -3.56 31.94 -0.16
CA ARG A 284 -4.41 30.80 0.21
C ARG A 284 -5.53 30.64 -0.78
N ILE A 285 -5.89 29.41 -1.10
CA ILE A 285 -7.13 29.09 -1.80
C ILE A 285 -7.90 28.10 -0.94
N HIS A 286 -9.15 28.43 -0.65
CA HIS A 286 -10.05 27.57 0.11
C HIS A 286 -11.23 27.19 -0.76
N ARG A 287 -11.61 25.91 -0.69
CA ARG A 287 -12.86 25.45 -1.26
C ARG A 287 -14.01 25.99 -0.42
N ILE A 288 -14.97 26.66 -1.05
CA ILE A 288 -16.13 27.24 -0.36
C ILE A 288 -17.21 26.18 -0.14
N ASP A 289 -17.42 25.30 -1.12
CA ASP A 289 -18.39 24.20 -1.07
C ASP A 289 -17.84 22.91 -1.71
N ARG A 290 -18.66 21.86 -1.84
CA ARG A 290 -18.24 20.57 -2.40
C ARG A 290 -18.18 20.52 -3.94
N SER A 291 -18.50 21.57 -4.69
CA SER A 291 -18.55 21.46 -6.17
C SER A 291 -18.49 22.75 -6.99
N ASN A 292 -18.79 23.94 -6.46
CA ASN A 292 -19.12 25.10 -7.30
C ASN A 292 -18.19 26.30 -7.14
N PHE A 293 -17.62 26.56 -5.95
CA PHE A 293 -16.84 27.78 -5.73
C PHE A 293 -15.57 27.60 -4.88
N TRP A 294 -14.59 28.45 -5.18
CA TRP A 294 -13.32 28.61 -4.47
C TRP A 294 -13.12 30.07 -4.08
N SER A 295 -12.49 30.32 -2.93
CA SER A 295 -12.05 31.63 -2.48
C SER A 295 -10.54 31.70 -2.50
N ALA A 296 -9.97 32.60 -3.30
CA ALA A 296 -8.54 32.84 -3.39
C ALA A 296 -8.17 34.18 -2.73
N GLN A 297 -7.34 34.14 -1.70
CA GLN A 297 -6.87 35.32 -0.99
C GLN A 297 -5.78 36.04 -1.79
N LEU A 298 -5.98 37.33 -2.08
CA LEU A 298 -4.97 38.16 -2.75
C LEU A 298 -3.83 38.56 -1.77
N PRO A 299 -2.62 38.82 -2.29
CA PRO A 299 -1.50 39.28 -1.49
C PRO A 299 -1.82 40.55 -0.69
N GLU A 300 -1.18 40.70 0.46
CA GLU A 300 -1.26 41.93 1.29
C GLU A 300 -2.69 42.27 1.75
N TYR A 301 -3.57 41.26 1.93
CA TYR A 301 -4.96 41.45 2.38
C TYR A 301 -5.82 42.33 1.45
N LYS A 302 -5.52 42.35 0.14
CA LYS A 302 -6.26 43.16 -0.85
C LYS A 302 -7.68 42.65 -1.15
N GLY A 303 -8.09 41.54 -0.55
CA GLY A 303 -9.42 40.95 -0.67
C GLY A 303 -9.37 39.50 -1.13
N TRP A 304 -10.53 38.98 -1.53
CA TRP A 304 -10.71 37.61 -1.98
C TRP A 304 -11.34 37.55 -3.36
N VAL A 305 -10.81 36.69 -4.21
CA VAL A 305 -11.39 36.39 -5.52
C VAL A 305 -12.21 35.12 -5.40
N VAL A 306 -13.48 35.19 -5.79
CA VAL A 306 -14.32 34.01 -5.93
C VAL A 306 -14.11 33.43 -7.33
N ILE A 307 -13.72 32.17 -7.39
CA ILE A 307 -13.47 31.40 -8.62
C ILE A 307 -14.54 30.31 -8.70
N ASP A 308 -15.19 30.15 -9.86
CA ASP A 308 -16.17 29.07 -10.05
C ASP A 308 -15.52 27.72 -10.38
N GLY A 309 -16.34 26.66 -10.44
CA GLY A 309 -15.88 25.31 -10.80
C GLY A 309 -15.23 25.20 -12.18
N GLU A 310 -15.44 26.17 -13.08
CA GLU A 310 -14.78 26.18 -14.39
C GLU A 310 -13.46 26.96 -14.39
N GLY A 311 -13.04 27.47 -13.22
CA GLY A 311 -11.80 28.23 -13.05
C GLY A 311 -11.94 29.72 -13.40
N ARG A 312 -13.17 30.22 -13.58
CA ARG A 312 -13.41 31.63 -13.94
C ARG A 312 -13.52 32.48 -12.68
N GLU A 313 -12.81 33.61 -12.66
CA GLU A 313 -12.99 34.62 -11.62
C GLU A 313 -14.34 35.31 -11.79
N ARG A 314 -15.18 35.24 -10.75
CA ARG A 314 -16.57 35.74 -10.79
C ARG A 314 -16.72 37.10 -10.14
N VAL A 315 -16.10 37.27 -8.97
CA VAL A 315 -16.16 38.53 -8.22
C VAL A 315 -14.91 38.66 -7.36
N THR A 316 -14.44 39.89 -7.18
CA THR A 316 -13.45 40.23 -6.16
C THR A 316 -14.16 40.93 -5.02
N LEU A 317 -14.16 40.31 -3.85
CA LEU A 317 -14.77 40.80 -2.63
C LEU A 317 -13.73 41.52 -1.77
N LYS A 318 -14.11 42.69 -1.27
CA LYS A 318 -13.34 43.37 -0.22
C LYS A 318 -13.48 42.61 1.09
N GLU A 319 -12.58 42.90 2.02
CA GLU A 319 -12.50 42.13 3.25
C GLU A 319 -13.84 42.07 4.02
N LYS A 320 -14.46 43.23 4.17
CA LYS A 320 -15.75 43.39 4.85
C LYS A 320 -16.90 42.63 4.18
N ASP A 321 -16.88 42.53 2.85
CA ASP A 321 -17.97 41.90 2.10
C ASP A 321 -17.82 40.38 2.08
N ALA A 322 -16.59 39.88 2.00
CA ALA A 322 -16.29 38.46 2.13
C ALA A 322 -16.63 37.90 3.53
N GLN A 323 -16.39 38.66 4.61
CA GLN A 323 -16.79 38.26 5.97
C GLN A 323 -18.31 38.15 6.15
N GLN A 324 -19.09 38.79 5.28
CA GLN A 324 -20.57 38.74 5.27
C GLN A 324 -21.12 37.85 4.15
N THR A 325 -20.24 37.13 3.44
CA THR A 325 -20.64 36.19 2.41
C THR A 325 -21.04 34.86 3.06
N ALA A 326 -22.17 34.31 2.62
CA ALA A 326 -22.70 33.07 3.13
C ALA A 326 -22.92 32.06 1.99
N VAL A 327 -22.57 30.81 2.25
CA VAL A 327 -22.94 29.68 1.40
C VAL A 327 -24.32 29.22 1.82
N GLN A 328 -25.24 29.10 0.87
CA GLN A 328 -26.58 28.55 1.11
C GLN A 328 -26.85 27.52 0.02
N GLY A 329 -26.83 26.23 0.38
CA GLY A 329 -26.86 25.14 -0.59
C GLY A 329 -25.70 25.25 -1.59
N ALA A 330 -26.04 25.37 -2.88
CA ALA A 330 -25.07 25.55 -3.96
C ALA A 330 -24.76 27.02 -4.31
N PHE A 331 -25.36 27.98 -3.59
CA PHE A 331 -25.26 29.41 -3.90
C PHE A 331 -24.26 30.13 -3.01
N LEU A 332 -23.60 31.13 -3.57
CA LEU A 332 -22.81 32.10 -2.80
C LEU A 332 -23.56 33.43 -2.71
N ILE A 333 -24.05 33.77 -1.53
CA ILE A 333 -24.78 35.01 -1.27
C ILE A 333 -23.84 36.02 -0.64
N TYR A 334 -23.71 37.20 -1.25
CA TYR A 334 -22.75 38.21 -0.82
C TYR A 334 -23.30 39.63 -0.98
N PRO A 335 -22.87 40.58 -0.13
CA PRO A 335 -23.17 41.99 -0.32
C PRO A 335 -22.25 42.60 -1.39
N ASP A 336 -22.82 43.45 -2.24
CA ASP A 336 -22.11 44.33 -3.17
C ASP A 336 -22.58 45.76 -2.93
N GLY A 337 -21.90 46.46 -2.01
CA GLY A 337 -22.37 47.73 -1.45
C GLY A 337 -23.66 47.55 -0.64
N ASP A 338 -24.73 48.24 -1.05
CA ASP A 338 -26.06 48.21 -0.40
C ASP A 338 -27.01 47.18 -1.02
N VAL A 339 -26.53 46.35 -1.95
CA VAL A 339 -27.31 45.32 -2.64
C VAL A 339 -26.85 43.93 -2.22
N LEU A 340 -27.80 43.01 -2.04
CA LEU A 340 -27.52 41.60 -1.81
C LEU A 340 -27.59 40.84 -3.15
N LYS A 341 -26.55 40.08 -3.47
CA LYS A 341 -26.44 39.29 -4.70
C LYS A 341 -26.21 37.81 -4.40
N ALA A 342 -26.57 36.95 -5.35
CA ALA A 342 -26.29 35.52 -5.32
C ALA A 342 -25.54 35.08 -6.59
N LEU A 343 -24.42 34.38 -6.43
CA LEU A 343 -23.84 33.59 -7.51
C LEU A 343 -24.55 32.24 -7.58
N VAL A 344 -25.12 31.96 -8.74
CA VAL A 344 -25.73 30.69 -9.08
C VAL A 344 -24.76 29.88 -9.94
N PRO A 345 -24.46 28.62 -9.58
CA PRO A 345 -23.63 27.76 -10.43
C PRO A 345 -24.17 27.67 -11.85
N GLY A 346 -23.30 27.81 -12.86
CA GLY A 346 -23.65 27.75 -14.27
C GLY A 346 -24.31 29.01 -14.88
N GLN A 347 -24.72 30.00 -14.08
CA GLN A 347 -25.16 31.30 -14.61
C GLN A 347 -23.96 32.24 -14.76
N GLU A 348 -23.88 33.06 -15.82
CA GLU A 348 -22.75 33.99 -16.04
C GLU A 348 -22.78 35.22 -15.12
N SER A 349 -23.96 35.74 -14.82
CA SER A 349 -24.14 36.96 -14.02
C SER A 349 -24.73 36.63 -12.64
N ALA A 350 -24.30 37.38 -11.61
CA ALA A 350 -24.89 37.27 -10.29
C ALA A 350 -26.34 37.78 -10.31
N LEU A 351 -27.22 37.06 -9.62
CA LEU A 351 -28.61 37.44 -9.43
C LEU A 351 -28.71 38.53 -8.33
N THR A 352 -29.48 39.58 -8.57
CA THR A 352 -29.78 40.59 -7.55
C THR A 352 -30.98 40.14 -6.72
N LEU A 353 -30.78 39.88 -5.43
CA LEU A 353 -31.84 39.42 -4.53
C LEU A 353 -32.66 40.58 -3.94
N GLY A 354 -32.01 41.70 -3.62
CA GLY A 354 -32.67 42.86 -3.01
C GLY A 354 -31.71 43.80 -2.29
N ALA A 355 -32.25 44.69 -1.46
CA ALA A 355 -31.44 45.58 -0.63
C ALA A 355 -30.80 44.80 0.53
N LYS A 356 -29.57 45.17 0.89
CA LYS A 356 -28.86 44.57 2.02
C LYS A 356 -29.65 44.77 3.32
N GLY A 357 -29.90 43.68 4.05
CA GLY A 357 -30.69 43.69 5.30
C GLY A 357 -32.22 43.67 5.12
N SER A 358 -32.73 43.68 3.88
CA SER A 358 -34.17 43.52 3.62
C SER A 358 -34.63 42.05 3.57
N LEU A 359 -33.69 41.12 3.38
CA LEU A 359 -33.94 39.69 3.29
C LEU A 359 -33.09 38.95 4.33
N GLU A 360 -33.72 38.01 5.04
CA GLU A 360 -33.06 37.07 5.94
C GLU A 360 -33.26 35.65 5.38
N VAL A 361 -32.22 34.81 5.43
CA VAL A 361 -32.37 33.39 5.09
C VAL A 361 -33.19 32.73 6.20
N ALA A 362 -34.38 32.25 5.86
CA ALA A 362 -35.28 31.59 6.79
C ALA A 362 -34.96 30.09 6.89
N ASP A 363 -34.66 29.44 5.76
CA ASP A 363 -34.32 28.02 5.71
C ASP A 363 -33.51 27.67 4.44
N GLU A 364 -32.75 26.58 4.49
CA GLU A 364 -32.08 25.95 3.35
C GLU A 364 -32.38 24.45 3.35
N ILE A 365 -32.99 23.97 2.27
CA ILE A 365 -33.59 22.64 2.21
C ILE A 365 -33.18 21.99 0.89
N ASP A 366 -32.19 21.09 0.95
CA ASP A 366 -31.61 20.35 -0.18
C ASP A 366 -31.42 21.22 -1.45
N GLY A 367 -30.75 22.36 -1.30
CA GLY A 367 -30.42 23.27 -2.41
C GLY A 367 -31.49 24.30 -2.76
N TYR A 368 -32.65 24.30 -2.08
CA TYR A 368 -33.61 25.41 -2.13
C TYR A 368 -33.34 26.37 -0.98
N VAL A 369 -33.35 27.67 -1.23
CA VAL A 369 -33.15 28.69 -0.19
C VAL A 369 -34.40 29.53 -0.03
N VAL A 370 -34.98 29.48 1.16
CA VAL A 370 -36.16 30.27 1.53
C VAL A 370 -35.70 31.53 2.26
N PHE A 371 -36.14 32.68 1.76
CA PHE A 371 -35.87 33.97 2.37
C PHE A 371 -37.14 34.54 2.99
N ARG A 372 -36.99 35.30 4.07
CA ARG A 372 -38.06 36.10 4.64
C ARG A 372 -37.73 37.58 4.44
N ASP A 373 -38.67 38.30 3.84
CA ASP A 373 -38.60 39.75 3.73
C ASP A 373 -38.92 40.38 5.09
N THR A 374 -38.00 41.18 5.62
CA THR A 374 -38.08 41.72 6.98
C THR A 374 -39.11 42.84 7.12
N ALA A 375 -39.49 43.50 6.01
CA ALA A 375 -40.46 44.60 6.02
C ALA A 375 -41.90 44.09 5.88
N SER A 376 -42.13 43.12 5.00
CA SER A 376 -43.45 42.58 4.67
C SER A 376 -43.79 41.27 5.40
N GLY A 377 -42.77 40.56 5.89
CA GLY A 377 -42.91 39.23 6.49
C GLY A 377 -43.18 38.11 5.46
N ARG A 378 -43.17 38.42 4.16
CA ARG A 378 -43.46 37.48 3.07
C ARG A 378 -42.24 36.60 2.78
N TYR A 379 -42.46 35.33 2.46
CA TYR A 379 -41.39 34.43 2.04
C TYR A 379 -41.08 34.58 0.53
N SER A 380 -39.82 34.36 0.15
CA SER A 380 -39.31 34.29 -1.22
C SER A 380 -38.48 33.01 -1.38
N LEU A 381 -38.36 32.50 -2.60
CA LEU A 381 -37.72 31.21 -2.87
C LEU A 381 -36.68 31.35 -3.98
N LEU A 382 -35.45 30.87 -3.71
CA LEU A 382 -34.42 30.63 -4.72
C LEU A 382 -34.30 29.12 -4.95
N THR A 383 -34.55 28.67 -6.18
CA THR A 383 -34.47 27.23 -6.52
C THR A 383 -33.05 26.82 -6.94
N PRO A 384 -32.68 25.53 -6.86
CA PRO A 384 -31.36 25.00 -7.25
C PRO A 384 -30.84 25.49 -8.62
N LYS A 385 -31.72 25.74 -9.59
CA LYS A 385 -31.35 26.23 -10.93
C LYS A 385 -31.32 27.75 -11.07
N GLY A 386 -31.53 28.48 -9.97
CA GLY A 386 -31.43 29.93 -9.89
C GLY A 386 -32.70 30.69 -10.25
N THR A 387 -33.87 30.05 -10.21
CA THR A 387 -35.15 30.76 -10.36
C THR A 387 -35.46 31.50 -9.06
N TRP A 388 -35.70 32.81 -9.16
CA TRP A 388 -35.95 33.68 -8.03
C TRP A 388 -37.42 34.10 -7.96
N MET A 389 -38.16 33.50 -7.04
CA MET A 389 -39.58 33.74 -6.84
C MET A 389 -39.78 34.66 -5.65
N HIS A 390 -40.07 35.93 -5.90
CA HIS A 390 -40.08 36.98 -4.88
C HIS A 390 -41.08 38.11 -5.17
N GLY A 391 -41.31 38.98 -4.18
CA GLY A 391 -42.13 40.18 -4.34
C GLY A 391 -43.56 39.89 -4.83
N ASP A 392 -44.03 40.64 -5.83
CA ASP A 392 -45.37 40.45 -6.42
C ASP A 392 -45.45 39.23 -7.36
N GLN A 393 -44.31 38.65 -7.76
CA GLN A 393 -44.26 37.43 -8.57
C GLN A 393 -44.41 36.17 -7.70
N ALA A 394 -44.27 36.30 -6.38
CA ALA A 394 -44.51 35.22 -5.43
C ALA A 394 -46.03 34.94 -5.27
N PRO A 395 -46.46 33.67 -5.27
CA PRO A 395 -47.85 33.30 -4.99
C PRO A 395 -48.35 33.87 -3.65
N ALA A 396 -49.64 34.19 -3.58
CA ALA A 396 -50.26 34.76 -2.37
C ALA A 396 -50.07 33.86 -1.13
N TRP A 397 -50.17 32.53 -1.30
CA TRP A 397 -50.02 31.56 -0.22
C TRP A 397 -48.61 31.50 0.39
N MET A 398 -47.59 32.14 -0.22
CA MET A 398 -46.25 32.22 0.39
C MET A 398 -46.25 32.95 1.73
N THR A 399 -47.29 33.71 2.10
CA THR A 399 -47.41 34.28 3.45
C THR A 399 -47.87 33.28 4.50
N GLU A 400 -48.43 32.13 4.10
CA GLU A 400 -48.98 31.09 4.98
C GLU A 400 -47.96 29.97 5.28
N LEU A 401 -46.77 30.01 4.66
CA LEU A 401 -45.74 28.98 4.78
C LEU A 401 -45.34 28.75 6.24
N GLY A 402 -45.49 27.51 6.69
CA GLY A 402 -45.12 27.07 8.04
C GLY A 402 -44.10 25.92 8.07
N HIS A 403 -44.07 25.07 7.04
CA HIS A 403 -43.14 23.95 6.95
C HIS A 403 -42.75 23.68 5.49
N ALA A 404 -41.51 23.25 5.28
CA ALA A 404 -41.00 22.87 3.96
C ALA A 404 -40.07 21.65 4.09
N GLU A 405 -40.11 20.75 3.10
CA GLU A 405 -39.17 19.62 2.99
C GLU A 405 -38.87 19.31 1.51
N VAL A 406 -37.68 18.79 1.19
CA VAL A 406 -37.38 18.28 -0.14
C VAL A 406 -37.47 16.76 -0.16
N ARG A 407 -38.12 16.22 -1.19
CA ARG A 407 -38.22 14.78 -1.46
C ARG A 407 -38.16 14.56 -2.96
N ALA A 408 -37.32 13.61 -3.38
CA ALA A 408 -37.10 13.31 -4.80
C ALA A 408 -36.79 14.56 -5.66
N GLY A 409 -35.99 15.49 -5.11
CA GLY A 409 -35.57 16.71 -5.79
C GLY A 409 -36.66 17.78 -5.97
N ARG A 410 -37.80 17.66 -5.28
CA ARG A 410 -38.91 18.64 -5.30
C ARG A 410 -39.17 19.18 -3.90
N LEU A 411 -39.44 20.47 -3.80
CA LEU A 411 -39.73 21.17 -2.55
C LEU A 411 -41.23 21.14 -2.24
N TRP A 412 -41.59 20.49 -1.15
CA TRP A 412 -42.96 20.43 -0.62
C TRP A 412 -43.17 21.54 0.38
N LEU A 413 -44.22 22.34 0.20
CA LEU A 413 -44.51 23.52 1.00
C LEU A 413 -45.85 23.33 1.71
N ARG A 414 -45.88 23.49 3.03
CA ARG A 414 -47.06 23.33 3.89
C ARG A 414 -47.28 24.55 4.77
N ASP A 415 -48.54 24.81 5.13
CA ASP A 415 -48.87 25.86 6.09
C ASP A 415 -48.60 25.41 7.54
N GLY A 416 -48.80 26.32 8.50
CA GLY A 416 -48.63 26.03 9.93
C GLY A 416 -49.56 24.94 10.47
N GLY A 417 -50.63 24.59 9.75
CA GLY A 417 -51.57 23.51 10.04
C GLY A 417 -51.26 22.19 9.31
N GLN A 418 -50.08 22.07 8.67
CA GLN A 418 -49.64 20.93 7.86
C GLN A 418 -50.42 20.70 6.56
N ARG A 419 -51.28 21.63 6.14
CA ARG A 419 -51.97 21.55 4.84
C ARG A 419 -50.97 21.83 3.72
N LEU A 420 -51.03 21.04 2.65
CA LEU A 420 -50.17 21.22 1.47
C LEU A 420 -50.54 22.51 0.74
N LEU A 421 -49.58 23.43 0.61
CA LEU A 421 -49.70 24.68 -0.13
C LEU A 421 -49.36 24.46 -1.61
N ASN A 422 -48.18 23.91 -1.90
CA ASN A 422 -47.77 23.53 -3.25
C ASN A 422 -46.53 22.62 -3.21
N ILE A 423 -46.11 22.15 -4.38
CA ILE A 423 -44.85 21.44 -4.62
C ILE A 423 -44.10 22.17 -5.73
N VAL A 424 -42.82 22.49 -5.53
CA VAL A 424 -42.00 23.27 -6.46
C VAL A 424 -40.86 22.41 -6.98
N ASP A 425 -40.69 22.34 -8.31
CA ASP A 425 -39.57 21.62 -8.92
C ASP A 425 -38.25 22.44 -8.88
N ALA A 426 -37.14 21.87 -9.35
CA ALA A 426 -35.83 22.54 -9.29
C ALA A 426 -35.73 23.76 -10.23
N ASP A 427 -36.57 23.81 -11.26
CA ASP A 427 -36.69 24.92 -12.21
C ASP A 427 -37.59 26.06 -11.67
N GLY A 428 -38.33 25.83 -10.58
CA GLY A 428 -39.23 26.79 -9.95
C GLY A 428 -40.66 26.74 -10.48
N HIS A 429 -41.05 25.70 -11.21
CA HIS A 429 -42.43 25.49 -11.59
C HIS A 429 -43.27 25.01 -10.41
N LEU A 430 -44.44 25.60 -10.26
CA LEU A 430 -45.46 25.14 -9.33
C LEU A 430 -46.14 23.91 -9.91
N LEU A 431 -46.09 22.81 -9.19
CA LEU A 431 -46.66 21.56 -9.65
C LEU A 431 -48.18 21.58 -9.59
N MET A 432 -48.76 22.17 -8.54
CA MET A 432 -50.21 22.21 -8.35
C MET A 432 -50.79 23.55 -8.83
N ASP A 433 -51.76 23.47 -9.74
CA ASP A 433 -52.56 24.63 -10.13
C ASP A 433 -53.63 24.97 -9.07
N GLU A 434 -54.35 26.08 -9.28
CA GLU A 434 -55.36 26.54 -8.31
C GLU A 434 -56.51 25.54 -8.11
N ALA A 435 -56.91 24.84 -9.17
CA ALA A 435 -57.96 23.84 -9.10
C ALA A 435 -57.52 22.63 -8.25
N THR A 436 -56.28 22.16 -8.45
CA THR A 436 -55.71 21.04 -7.72
C THR A 436 -55.46 21.40 -6.26
N MET A 437 -54.91 22.59 -5.97
CA MET A 437 -54.76 23.09 -4.60
C MET A 437 -56.09 23.10 -3.84
N LYS A 438 -57.17 23.51 -4.50
CA LYS A 438 -58.51 23.51 -3.90
C LYS A 438 -59.05 22.09 -3.70
N ALA A 439 -58.84 21.20 -4.67
CA ALA A 439 -59.31 19.81 -4.61
C ALA A 439 -58.56 18.97 -3.56
N SER A 440 -57.30 19.29 -3.28
CA SER A 440 -56.47 18.59 -2.29
C SER A 440 -56.49 19.21 -0.90
N ALA A 441 -57.20 20.33 -0.69
CA ALA A 441 -57.13 21.11 0.55
C ALA A 441 -57.50 20.29 1.81
N ASP A 442 -58.45 19.36 1.66
CA ASP A 442 -58.95 18.51 2.75
C ASP A 442 -58.31 17.11 2.76
N LEU A 443 -57.42 16.80 1.80
CA LEU A 443 -56.78 15.49 1.68
C LEU A 443 -55.48 15.42 2.49
N LEU A 444 -55.33 14.37 3.31
CA LEU A 444 -54.05 14.02 3.90
C LEU A 444 -53.18 13.28 2.88
N LEU A 445 -52.49 14.05 2.03
CA LEU A 445 -51.54 13.51 1.06
C LEU A 445 -50.24 13.07 1.73
N VAL A 446 -49.95 11.78 1.61
CA VAL A 446 -48.74 11.11 2.08
C VAL A 446 -47.85 10.79 0.89
N LYS A 447 -46.55 11.04 1.05
CA LYS A 447 -45.52 10.80 0.04
C LYS A 447 -45.40 9.32 -0.34
N LEU A 448 -44.95 9.08 -1.56
CA LEU A 448 -44.55 7.76 -2.04
C LEU A 448 -43.01 7.62 -2.01
N PRO A 449 -42.45 6.41 -1.79
CA PRO A 449 -41.02 6.19 -1.59
C PRO A 449 -40.21 6.14 -2.91
N PHE A 450 -40.63 6.88 -3.95
CA PHE A 450 -40.00 6.82 -5.27
C PHE A 450 -39.02 7.96 -5.50
N SER A 451 -37.84 7.64 -6.03
CA SER A 451 -36.80 8.62 -6.37
C SER A 451 -36.87 9.11 -7.82
N ASP A 452 -37.59 8.41 -8.70
CA ASP A 452 -37.78 8.81 -10.09
C ASP A 452 -38.69 10.05 -10.19
N PRO A 453 -38.23 11.18 -10.78
CA PRO A 453 -39.01 12.40 -10.87
C PRO A 453 -40.25 12.29 -11.76
N GLN A 454 -40.41 11.23 -12.56
CA GLN A 454 -41.63 10.98 -13.34
C GLN A 454 -42.65 10.10 -12.60
N ALA A 455 -42.31 9.58 -11.42
CA ALA A 455 -43.21 8.74 -10.63
C ALA A 455 -44.30 9.55 -9.93
N PRO A 456 -45.45 8.94 -9.61
CA PRO A 456 -46.45 9.56 -8.75
C PRO A 456 -45.87 10.04 -7.42
N VAL A 457 -46.38 11.17 -6.98
CA VAL A 457 -45.74 12.05 -6.00
C VAL A 457 -46.31 11.80 -4.61
N ALA A 458 -47.62 11.62 -4.52
CA ALA A 458 -48.30 11.29 -3.27
C ALA A 458 -49.60 10.50 -3.51
N MET A 459 -50.10 9.94 -2.42
CA MET A 459 -51.42 9.34 -2.33
C MET A 459 -52.12 9.85 -1.07
N SER A 460 -53.45 9.95 -1.08
CA SER A 460 -54.19 10.27 0.14
C SER A 460 -54.18 9.06 1.09
N ARG A 461 -53.96 9.28 2.39
CA ARG A 461 -54.30 8.29 3.41
C ARG A 461 -55.69 8.57 3.98
N ALA A 462 -56.51 7.53 4.10
CA ALA A 462 -57.74 7.61 4.86
C ALA A 462 -57.38 7.85 6.35
N SER A 463 -57.64 9.06 6.85
CA SER A 463 -57.64 9.29 8.29
C SER A 463 -58.92 8.68 8.88
N HIS A 464 -58.86 8.07 10.07
CA HIS A 464 -60.02 7.44 10.73
C HIS A 464 -61.22 8.38 10.99
N CYS A 465 -61.16 9.66 10.61
CA CYS A 465 -62.15 10.68 10.94
C CYS A 465 -62.66 11.54 9.75
N GLN A 466 -62.19 11.35 8.52
CA GLN A 466 -62.65 12.15 7.36
C GLN A 466 -63.44 11.29 6.38
N CYS A 467 -64.76 11.21 6.58
CA CYS A 467 -65.66 10.38 5.78
C CYS A 467 -66.15 11.04 4.47
N GLU A 468 -65.68 12.24 4.12
CA GLU A 468 -66.19 13.00 2.96
C GLU A 468 -65.20 13.12 1.78
N SER A 469 -63.91 12.82 1.97
CA SER A 469 -62.89 12.97 0.92
C SER A 469 -62.38 11.59 0.49
N GLY A 470 -62.70 11.19 -0.74
CA GLY A 470 -62.32 9.89 -1.29
C GLY A 470 -60.81 9.74 -1.58
N PRO A 471 -60.31 8.51 -1.80
CA PRO A 471 -58.92 8.25 -2.14
C PRO A 471 -58.46 8.99 -3.40
N ALA A 472 -57.21 9.45 -3.38
CA ALA A 472 -56.60 10.24 -4.45
C ALA A 472 -55.13 9.87 -4.69
N LEU A 473 -54.68 10.05 -5.92
CA LEU A 473 -53.28 9.95 -6.35
C LEU A 473 -52.84 11.30 -6.94
N LEU A 474 -51.71 11.82 -6.48
CA LEU A 474 -51.08 13.02 -7.04
C LEU A 474 -49.96 12.60 -7.99
N LEU A 475 -50.09 12.94 -9.28
CA LEU A 475 -49.14 12.54 -10.31
C LEU A 475 -47.92 13.47 -10.39
N ALA A 476 -46.90 13.03 -11.15
CA ALA A 476 -45.65 13.76 -11.38
C ALA A 476 -45.82 15.14 -12.05
N ASP A 477 -46.94 15.37 -12.74
CA ASP A 477 -47.30 16.64 -13.39
C ASP A 477 -48.26 17.50 -12.55
N GLY A 478 -48.58 17.06 -11.32
CA GLY A 478 -49.46 17.78 -10.40
C GLY A 478 -50.94 17.47 -10.53
N THR A 479 -51.32 16.62 -11.49
CA THR A 479 -52.71 16.18 -11.62
C THR A 479 -53.14 15.36 -10.41
N LEU A 480 -54.25 15.74 -9.77
CA LEU A 480 -54.90 14.94 -8.74
C LEU A 480 -55.94 14.00 -9.37
N VAL A 481 -55.68 12.70 -9.32
CA VAL A 481 -56.57 11.64 -9.84
C VAL A 481 -57.42 11.09 -8.70
N THR A 482 -58.74 11.13 -8.88
CA THR A 482 -59.73 10.56 -7.96
C THR A 482 -60.78 9.78 -8.75
N ASP A 483 -61.38 8.78 -8.11
CA ASP A 483 -62.54 8.08 -8.64
C ASP A 483 -63.54 7.83 -7.50
N PRO A 484 -64.83 8.20 -7.65
CA PRO A 484 -65.84 8.01 -6.61
C PRO A 484 -66.07 6.56 -6.18
N SER A 485 -65.63 5.57 -6.98
CA SER A 485 -65.73 4.15 -6.66
C SER A 485 -64.60 3.64 -5.77
N TRP A 486 -63.55 4.43 -5.53
CA TRP A 486 -62.42 4.04 -4.69
C TRP A 486 -62.74 4.23 -3.22
N HIS A 487 -62.54 3.19 -2.42
CA HIS A 487 -62.61 3.21 -0.95
C HIS A 487 -61.22 3.34 -0.32
N GLU A 488 -60.21 2.77 -0.98
CA GLU A 488 -58.81 2.82 -0.58
C GLU A 488 -57.93 2.71 -1.84
N VAL A 489 -56.75 3.32 -1.84
CA VAL A 489 -55.70 3.10 -2.85
C VAL A 489 -54.44 2.72 -2.11
N ASN A 490 -53.71 1.71 -2.60
CA ASN A 490 -52.45 1.22 -2.03
C ASN A 490 -51.38 1.10 -3.11
N VAL A 491 -50.13 1.37 -2.76
CA VAL A 491 -48.96 1.14 -3.63
C VAL A 491 -48.55 -0.33 -3.56
N LEU A 492 -48.19 -0.92 -4.70
CA LEU A 492 -47.88 -2.35 -4.82
C LEU A 492 -46.39 -2.63 -5.00
N GLU A 493 -45.52 -1.76 -4.50
CA GLU A 493 -44.06 -1.91 -4.58
C GLU A 493 -43.48 -2.29 -3.21
N PRO A 494 -42.40 -3.09 -3.16
CA PRO A 494 -41.74 -3.45 -1.91
C PRO A 494 -41.08 -2.22 -1.28
N ASP A 495 -41.21 -2.08 0.04
CA ASP A 495 -40.63 -0.98 0.82
C ASP A 495 -39.17 -1.31 1.20
N ASP A 496 -38.33 -0.29 1.39
CA ASP A 496 -36.86 -0.41 1.57
C ASP A 496 -36.43 -1.21 2.82
N ASP A 497 -37.36 -1.53 3.74
CA ASP A 497 -37.07 -2.16 5.05
C ASP A 497 -36.85 -3.70 5.01
N TYR A 498 -37.08 -4.37 3.88
CA TYR A 498 -37.00 -5.85 3.78
C TYR A 498 -35.95 -6.35 2.76
N GLY A 499 -34.66 -6.15 3.04
CA GLY A 499 -33.57 -6.87 2.39
C GLY A 499 -32.84 -6.15 1.25
N PRO A 500 -31.83 -6.78 0.62
CA PRO A 500 -30.98 -6.12 -0.38
C PRO A 500 -31.83 -5.55 -1.52
N PRO A 501 -31.49 -4.36 -2.05
CA PRO A 501 -32.41 -3.56 -2.84
C PRO A 501 -32.90 -4.34 -4.05
N ALA A 502 -34.23 -4.48 -4.18
CA ALA A 502 -34.83 -4.66 -5.49
C ALA A 502 -34.37 -3.47 -6.35
N ALA A 503 -33.97 -3.72 -7.60
CA ALA A 503 -33.58 -2.65 -8.51
C ALA A 503 -34.62 -1.52 -8.50
N PRO A 504 -34.23 -0.23 -8.54
CA PRO A 504 -35.16 0.88 -8.46
C PRO A 504 -36.24 0.74 -9.55
N VAL A 505 -37.51 0.81 -9.14
CA VAL A 505 -38.65 0.68 -10.03
C VAL A 505 -38.78 1.95 -10.86
N ALA A 506 -38.75 1.82 -12.18
CA ALA A 506 -38.94 2.96 -13.08
C ALA A 506 -40.35 3.57 -12.92
N ALA A 507 -40.49 4.87 -13.12
CA ALA A 507 -41.76 5.57 -12.89
C ALA A 507 -42.99 4.96 -13.59
N ASP A 508 -42.82 4.49 -14.83
CA ASP A 508 -43.88 3.87 -15.63
C ASP A 508 -44.22 2.44 -15.19
N GLN A 509 -43.36 1.82 -14.39
CA GLN A 509 -43.53 0.47 -13.87
C GLN A 509 -44.28 0.43 -12.54
N VAL A 510 -44.39 1.56 -11.82
CA VAL A 510 -45.10 1.64 -10.54
C VAL A 510 -46.56 1.20 -10.69
N ARG A 511 -47.05 0.37 -9.75
CA ARG A 511 -48.44 -0.09 -9.72
C ARG A 511 -49.15 0.27 -8.42
N PHE A 512 -50.45 0.49 -8.53
CA PHE A 512 -51.35 0.71 -7.40
C PHE A 512 -52.53 -0.25 -7.45
N ALA A 513 -53.16 -0.48 -6.31
CA ALA A 513 -54.42 -1.19 -6.17
C ALA A 513 -55.47 -0.25 -5.59
N ALA A 514 -56.63 -0.13 -6.24
CA ALA A 514 -57.80 0.56 -5.68
C ALA A 514 -58.85 -0.44 -5.20
N THR A 515 -59.26 -0.35 -3.94
CA THR A 515 -60.37 -1.14 -3.40
C THR A 515 -61.70 -0.48 -3.78
N THR A 516 -62.60 -1.24 -4.40
CA THR A 516 -63.94 -0.78 -4.84
C THR A 516 -65.03 -1.76 -4.39
N ASP A 517 -66.31 -1.40 -4.58
CA ASP A 517 -67.44 -2.32 -4.34
C ASP A 517 -67.38 -3.62 -5.17
N ALA A 518 -66.72 -3.56 -6.34
CA ALA A 518 -66.56 -4.72 -7.22
C ALA A 518 -65.32 -5.57 -6.88
N GLY A 519 -64.44 -5.10 -5.98
CA GLY A 519 -63.15 -5.72 -5.65
C GLY A 519 -61.97 -4.76 -5.82
N VAL A 520 -60.76 -5.31 -5.75
CA VAL A 520 -59.47 -4.62 -5.90
C VAL A 520 -59.10 -4.50 -7.38
N VAL A 521 -58.97 -3.27 -7.88
CA VAL A 521 -58.63 -2.94 -9.27
C VAL A 521 -57.16 -2.56 -9.37
N LEU A 522 -56.43 -3.17 -10.31
CA LEU A 522 -55.05 -2.80 -10.62
C LEU A 522 -55.01 -1.49 -11.41
N LEU A 523 -54.19 -0.55 -10.97
CA LEU A 523 -53.97 0.74 -11.61
C LEU A 523 -52.54 0.86 -12.13
N ASP A 524 -52.38 1.56 -13.25
CA ASP A 524 -51.07 1.97 -13.76
C ASP A 524 -50.49 3.16 -12.95
N ALA A 525 -49.28 3.59 -13.32
CA ALA A 525 -48.60 4.72 -12.70
C ALA A 525 -49.35 6.07 -12.86
N ARG A 526 -50.38 6.16 -13.71
CA ARG A 526 -51.21 7.35 -13.89
C ARG A 526 -52.55 7.23 -13.15
N GLY A 527 -52.74 6.18 -12.35
CA GLY A 527 -53.98 5.92 -11.62
C GLY A 527 -55.11 5.40 -12.50
N LYS A 528 -54.81 4.95 -13.73
CA LYS A 528 -55.82 4.45 -14.66
C LYS A 528 -56.00 2.94 -14.46
N PRO A 529 -57.26 2.43 -14.44
CA PRO A 529 -57.52 0.99 -14.40
C PRO A 529 -56.86 0.26 -15.56
N MET A 530 -56.13 -0.80 -15.23
CA MET A 530 -55.50 -1.70 -16.19
C MET A 530 -56.48 -2.79 -16.67
N SER A 531 -56.10 -3.52 -17.71
CA SER A 531 -56.92 -4.60 -18.30
C SER A 531 -56.87 -5.88 -17.45
N LEU A 532 -57.24 -5.80 -16.18
CA LEU A 532 -57.38 -6.90 -15.23
C LEU A 532 -58.76 -6.79 -14.54
N PRO A 533 -59.59 -7.84 -14.53
CA PRO A 533 -60.85 -7.82 -13.77
C PRO A 533 -60.63 -7.53 -12.28
N PRO A 534 -61.60 -6.97 -11.54
CA PRO A 534 -61.49 -6.79 -10.10
C PRO A 534 -61.13 -8.09 -9.37
N GLN A 535 -60.14 -8.00 -8.48
CA GLN A 535 -59.59 -9.12 -7.70
C GLN A 535 -60.11 -9.06 -6.26
N LYS A 536 -60.07 -10.16 -5.49
CA LYS A 536 -60.26 -10.13 -4.03
C LYS A 536 -59.07 -9.50 -3.31
N HIS A 537 -57.85 -9.71 -3.83
CA HIS A 537 -56.61 -9.16 -3.29
C HIS A 537 -55.52 -9.13 -4.37
N ILE A 538 -54.62 -8.14 -4.31
CA ILE A 538 -53.39 -8.05 -5.09
C ILE A 538 -52.24 -7.77 -4.12
N GLY A 539 -51.22 -8.61 -4.12
CA GLY A 539 -50.02 -8.45 -3.31
C GLY A 539 -48.99 -7.50 -3.92
N LEU A 540 -47.85 -7.34 -3.24
CA LEU A 540 -46.72 -6.54 -3.74
C LEU A 540 -46.06 -7.22 -4.96
N PHE A 541 -45.52 -6.41 -5.86
CA PHE A 541 -44.69 -6.87 -6.97
C PHE A 541 -43.30 -7.26 -6.47
N ASP A 542 -42.94 -8.53 -6.64
CA ASP A 542 -41.61 -9.05 -6.39
C ASP A 542 -41.00 -9.56 -7.70
N HIS A 543 -39.79 -9.08 -8.03
CA HIS A 543 -39.11 -9.37 -9.30
C HIS A 543 -39.99 -9.20 -10.57
N GLY A 544 -40.97 -8.29 -10.53
CA GLY A 544 -41.86 -7.97 -11.65
C GLY A 544 -43.19 -8.74 -11.69
N TYR A 545 -43.49 -9.55 -10.67
CA TYR A 545 -44.74 -10.32 -10.56
C TYR A 545 -45.41 -10.14 -9.21
N ALA A 546 -46.74 -10.20 -9.16
CA ALA A 546 -47.51 -10.15 -7.91
C ALA A 546 -48.54 -11.28 -7.85
N TYR A 547 -48.82 -11.75 -6.63
CA TYR A 547 -49.93 -12.66 -6.38
C TYR A 547 -51.26 -11.92 -6.40
N ALA A 548 -52.24 -12.45 -7.12
CA ALA A 548 -53.61 -11.97 -7.14
C ALA A 548 -54.59 -13.10 -6.81
N LEU A 549 -55.68 -12.78 -6.10
CA LEU A 549 -56.71 -13.74 -5.69
C LEU A 549 -58.03 -13.38 -6.38
N GLN A 550 -58.61 -14.30 -7.15
CA GLN A 550 -59.93 -14.13 -7.76
C GLN A 550 -60.72 -15.43 -7.65
N ASP A 551 -61.99 -15.36 -7.21
CA ASP A 551 -62.87 -16.54 -7.10
C ASP A 551 -62.25 -17.75 -6.36
N ASP A 552 -61.49 -17.48 -5.30
CA ASP A 552 -60.75 -18.46 -4.49
C ASP A 552 -59.63 -19.20 -5.23
N GLN A 553 -59.19 -18.66 -6.37
CA GLN A 553 -58.02 -19.10 -7.13
C GLN A 553 -56.88 -18.08 -7.00
N VAL A 554 -55.70 -18.56 -6.60
CA VAL A 554 -54.48 -17.75 -6.58
C VAL A 554 -53.85 -17.80 -7.98
N GLN A 555 -53.55 -16.63 -8.53
CA GLN A 555 -52.90 -16.46 -9.81
C GLN A 555 -51.73 -15.49 -9.70
N LEU A 556 -50.83 -15.52 -10.68
CA LEU A 556 -49.73 -14.57 -10.76
C LEU A 556 -50.05 -13.55 -11.85
N ILE A 557 -49.80 -12.28 -11.59
CA ILE A 557 -49.92 -11.20 -12.58
C ILE A 557 -48.55 -10.56 -12.80
N ASP A 558 -48.26 -10.17 -14.03
CA ASP A 558 -47.11 -9.31 -14.31
C ASP A 558 -47.48 -7.81 -14.23
N ARG A 559 -46.47 -6.94 -14.40
CA ARG A 559 -46.68 -5.49 -14.36
C ARG A 559 -47.63 -4.97 -15.45
N ASP A 560 -47.90 -5.71 -16.52
CA ASP A 560 -48.88 -5.31 -17.53
C ASP A 560 -50.32 -5.76 -17.18
N GLY A 561 -50.51 -6.38 -16.01
CA GLY A 561 -51.78 -6.94 -15.57
C GLY A 561 -52.12 -8.23 -16.32
N LYS A 562 -51.18 -8.84 -17.04
CA LYS A 562 -51.40 -10.11 -17.71
C LYS A 562 -51.38 -11.22 -16.67
N ILE A 563 -52.44 -12.04 -16.71
CA ILE A 563 -52.57 -13.22 -15.84
C ILE A 563 -51.69 -14.35 -16.38
N HIS A 564 -50.90 -14.92 -15.48
CA HIS A 564 -50.15 -16.15 -15.67
C HIS A 564 -50.77 -17.21 -14.77
N ALA A 565 -51.46 -18.17 -15.41
CA ALA A 565 -52.11 -19.26 -14.69
C ALA A 565 -51.06 -20.12 -13.97
N LEU A 566 -51.28 -20.38 -12.69
CA LEU A 566 -50.42 -21.23 -11.89
C LEU A 566 -50.87 -22.69 -12.01
N PRO A 567 -49.95 -23.66 -12.15
CA PRO A 567 -50.33 -25.06 -12.12
C PRO A 567 -50.88 -25.46 -10.73
N GLU A 568 -51.85 -26.37 -10.69
CA GLU A 568 -52.44 -26.85 -9.42
C GLU A 568 -51.39 -27.59 -8.56
N ASN A 569 -51.33 -27.26 -7.26
CA ASN A 569 -50.44 -27.85 -6.24
C ASN A 569 -48.96 -27.42 -6.29
N PHE A 570 -48.66 -26.20 -6.73
CA PHE A 570 -47.29 -25.67 -6.77
C PHE A 570 -47.14 -24.55 -5.73
N ALA A 571 -46.09 -24.61 -4.91
CA ALA A 571 -45.60 -23.40 -4.24
C ALA A 571 -44.48 -22.83 -5.11
N LEU A 572 -44.65 -21.59 -5.54
CA LEU A 572 -43.80 -20.92 -6.53
C LEU A 572 -43.23 -19.64 -5.91
N GLU A 573 -42.01 -19.27 -6.28
CA GLU A 573 -41.37 -18.02 -5.84
C GLU A 573 -40.63 -17.38 -7.01
N PRO A 574 -40.99 -16.16 -7.44
CA PRO A 574 -40.23 -15.41 -8.45
C PRO A 574 -38.78 -15.22 -8.00
N ILE A 575 -37.83 -15.44 -8.90
CA ILE A 575 -36.38 -15.34 -8.61
C ILE A 575 -35.65 -14.50 -9.66
N GLY A 576 -36.33 -13.55 -10.30
CA GLY A 576 -35.76 -12.67 -11.32
C GLY A 576 -35.72 -13.27 -12.73
N ALA A 577 -35.36 -12.44 -13.72
CA ALA A 577 -35.24 -12.82 -15.14
C ALA A 577 -36.48 -13.47 -15.79
N GLY A 578 -37.67 -13.32 -15.20
CA GLY A 578 -38.88 -14.02 -15.65
C GLY A 578 -38.98 -15.47 -15.19
N MET A 579 -38.12 -15.90 -14.27
CA MET A 579 -38.06 -17.25 -13.73
C MET A 579 -38.67 -17.31 -12.33
N ALA A 580 -39.17 -18.49 -11.99
CA ALA A 580 -39.55 -18.84 -10.64
C ALA A 580 -38.98 -20.18 -10.22
N ARG A 581 -38.66 -20.33 -8.93
CA ARG A 581 -38.43 -21.64 -8.32
C ARG A 581 -39.74 -22.21 -7.83
N TYR A 582 -39.91 -23.53 -7.94
CA TYR A 582 -41.14 -24.19 -7.46
C TYR A 582 -40.89 -25.54 -6.79
N VAL A 583 -41.82 -25.96 -5.93
CA VAL A 583 -41.94 -27.32 -5.38
C VAL A 583 -43.31 -27.91 -5.72
N ARG A 584 -43.40 -29.24 -5.83
CA ARG A 584 -44.67 -29.96 -6.10
C ARG A 584 -45.44 -30.33 -4.83
N ASP A 585 -44.78 -30.28 -3.68
CA ASP A 585 -45.30 -30.63 -2.37
C ASP A 585 -44.63 -29.77 -1.30
N ALA A 586 -45.38 -29.41 -0.26
CA ALA A 586 -44.90 -28.54 0.83
C ALA A 586 -44.08 -29.32 1.89
N ALA A 587 -43.29 -30.30 1.47
CA ALA A 587 -42.43 -31.08 2.36
C ALA A 587 -41.18 -30.27 2.74
N ALA A 588 -40.67 -30.47 3.96
CA ALA A 588 -39.51 -29.74 4.48
C ALA A 588 -38.20 -30.04 3.72
N ASP A 589 -38.14 -31.18 3.01
CA ASP A 589 -37.01 -31.64 2.19
C ASP A 589 -37.31 -31.57 0.68
N ALA A 590 -38.38 -30.86 0.28
CA ALA A 590 -38.76 -30.71 -1.11
C ALA A 590 -37.64 -30.05 -1.93
N ARG A 591 -37.39 -30.61 -3.12
CA ARG A 591 -36.43 -30.06 -4.07
C ARG A 591 -37.08 -28.97 -4.89
N TRP A 592 -36.30 -27.99 -5.30
CA TRP A 592 -36.73 -26.90 -6.19
C TRP A 592 -36.54 -27.29 -7.66
N GLY A 593 -37.54 -26.95 -8.48
CA GLY A 593 -37.44 -26.91 -9.93
C GLY A 593 -37.39 -25.46 -10.44
N LEU A 594 -37.21 -25.29 -11.76
CA LEU A 594 -37.27 -23.97 -12.44
C LEU A 594 -38.44 -23.92 -13.39
N TYR A 595 -39.17 -22.80 -13.34
CA TYR A 595 -40.35 -22.54 -14.16
C TYR A 595 -40.18 -21.19 -14.87
N ASP A 596 -40.44 -21.18 -16.18
CA ASP A 596 -40.47 -19.95 -16.97
C ASP A 596 -41.88 -19.36 -16.88
N LEU A 597 -42.00 -18.22 -16.19
CA LEU A 597 -43.28 -17.55 -15.98
C LEU A 597 -43.85 -16.98 -17.29
N ARG A 598 -42.99 -16.57 -18.23
CA ARG A 598 -43.43 -15.96 -19.50
C ARG A 598 -43.92 -17.02 -20.48
N ALA A 599 -43.24 -18.15 -20.53
CA ALA A 599 -43.63 -19.28 -21.38
C ALA A 599 -44.74 -20.14 -20.74
N GLY A 600 -44.91 -20.08 -19.41
CA GLY A 600 -45.84 -20.93 -18.68
C GLY A 600 -45.45 -22.41 -18.75
N GLN A 601 -44.15 -22.70 -18.69
CA GLN A 601 -43.62 -24.05 -18.85
C GLN A 601 -42.52 -24.37 -17.84
N GLU A 602 -42.45 -25.65 -17.50
CA GLU A 602 -41.37 -26.21 -16.70
C GLU A 602 -40.07 -26.24 -17.52
N VAL A 603 -39.03 -25.59 -17.00
CA VAL A 603 -37.68 -25.60 -17.58
C VAL A 603 -36.85 -26.71 -16.96
N MET A 604 -37.00 -26.92 -15.65
CA MET A 604 -36.28 -27.96 -14.92
C MET A 604 -37.19 -28.57 -13.84
N SER A 605 -37.35 -29.90 -13.90
CA SER A 605 -38.06 -30.66 -12.86
C SER A 605 -37.39 -30.52 -11.49
N PRO A 606 -38.11 -30.71 -10.36
CA PRO A 606 -37.55 -30.49 -9.03
C PRO A 606 -36.35 -31.38 -8.70
N GLN A 607 -35.18 -30.79 -8.57
CA GLN A 607 -33.93 -31.49 -8.25
C GLN A 607 -32.91 -30.63 -7.48
N LEU A 608 -33.10 -29.32 -7.41
CA LEU A 608 -32.19 -28.39 -6.75
C LEU A 608 -32.45 -28.41 -5.23
N ALA A 609 -31.40 -28.48 -4.41
CA ALA A 609 -31.49 -28.22 -2.97
C ALA A 609 -31.90 -26.76 -2.71
N TRP A 610 -31.34 -25.83 -3.49
CA TRP A 610 -31.65 -24.41 -3.46
C TRP A 610 -31.14 -23.75 -4.75
N VAL A 611 -31.73 -22.60 -5.06
CA VAL A 611 -31.30 -21.71 -6.15
C VAL A 611 -31.46 -20.26 -5.68
N ARG A 612 -30.44 -19.45 -5.92
CA ARG A 612 -30.44 -18.01 -5.63
C ARG A 612 -31.14 -17.22 -6.76
N PRO A 613 -31.56 -15.96 -6.51
CA PRO A 613 -32.07 -15.10 -7.57
C PRO A 613 -31.11 -14.96 -8.75
N PHE A 614 -31.67 -14.86 -9.95
CA PHE A 614 -30.94 -14.61 -11.18
C PHE A 614 -30.42 -13.17 -11.20
N VAL A 615 -29.11 -13.05 -11.44
CA VAL A 615 -28.41 -11.77 -11.65
C VAL A 615 -27.65 -11.88 -12.96
N ASP A 616 -27.87 -10.92 -13.87
CA ASP A 616 -27.31 -10.93 -15.23
C ASP A 616 -27.57 -12.25 -15.99
N GLY A 617 -28.75 -12.83 -15.80
CA GLY A 617 -29.19 -14.06 -16.49
C GLY A 617 -28.61 -15.37 -15.95
N LYS A 618 -27.78 -15.34 -14.89
CA LYS A 618 -27.20 -16.53 -14.23
C LYS A 618 -27.56 -16.60 -12.74
N ALA A 619 -27.67 -17.81 -12.19
CA ALA A 619 -27.95 -18.06 -10.78
C ALA A 619 -27.00 -19.12 -10.19
N VAL A 620 -26.62 -18.97 -8.91
CA VAL A 620 -25.95 -20.03 -8.16
C VAL A 620 -27.00 -21.01 -7.67
N ALA A 621 -26.79 -22.30 -7.93
CA ALA A 621 -27.72 -23.36 -7.54
C ALA A 621 -26.95 -24.58 -7.02
N ALA A 622 -27.60 -25.36 -6.16
CA ALA A 622 -27.02 -26.59 -5.63
C ALA A 622 -27.91 -27.80 -5.89
N LEU A 623 -27.31 -28.93 -6.25
CA LEU A 623 -27.98 -30.23 -6.33
C LEU A 623 -28.02 -30.94 -4.98
N ALA A 624 -27.05 -30.67 -4.10
CA ALA A 624 -26.92 -31.23 -2.75
C ALA A 624 -25.90 -30.38 -1.96
N PRO A 625 -25.79 -30.55 -0.63
CA PRO A 625 -24.64 -30.05 0.10
C PRO A 625 -23.34 -30.49 -0.60
N GLY A 626 -22.42 -29.55 -0.87
CA GLY A 626 -21.17 -29.83 -1.56
C GLY A 626 -21.26 -30.02 -3.09
N ARG A 627 -22.43 -29.78 -3.71
CA ARG A 627 -22.68 -29.91 -5.15
C ARG A 627 -23.30 -28.62 -5.70
N VAL A 628 -22.50 -27.57 -5.75
CA VAL A 628 -22.89 -26.20 -6.13
C VAL A 628 -22.33 -25.87 -7.52
N GLY A 629 -23.13 -25.20 -8.34
CA GLY A 629 -22.81 -24.80 -9.73
C GLY A 629 -23.49 -23.47 -10.10
N VAL A 630 -23.32 -23.06 -11.36
CA VAL A 630 -23.97 -21.87 -11.94
C VAL A 630 -24.84 -22.29 -13.12
N ILE A 631 -26.09 -21.84 -13.11
CA ILE A 631 -27.11 -22.20 -14.09
C ILE A 631 -27.68 -20.96 -14.79
N ASP A 632 -28.11 -21.11 -16.05
CA ASP A 632 -28.88 -20.08 -16.77
C ASP A 632 -30.40 -20.27 -16.63
N ALA A 633 -31.16 -19.30 -17.16
CA ALA A 633 -32.62 -19.33 -17.15
C ALA A 633 -33.22 -20.48 -17.97
N GLN A 634 -32.44 -21.12 -18.85
CA GLN A 634 -32.85 -22.29 -19.62
C GLN A 634 -32.52 -23.61 -18.92
N GLY A 635 -31.95 -23.54 -17.70
CA GLY A 635 -31.59 -24.72 -16.92
C GLY A 635 -30.27 -25.38 -17.33
N ASN A 636 -29.44 -24.73 -18.15
CA ASN A 636 -28.12 -25.24 -18.52
C ASN A 636 -27.07 -24.83 -17.48
N TRP A 637 -26.21 -25.76 -17.11
CA TRP A 637 -25.07 -25.49 -16.23
C TRP A 637 -23.92 -24.87 -17.01
N HIS A 638 -23.60 -23.60 -16.72
CA HIS A 638 -22.40 -22.92 -17.24
C HIS A 638 -21.18 -23.27 -16.41
N ILE A 639 -21.37 -23.44 -15.10
CA ILE A 639 -20.38 -24.03 -14.20
C ILE A 639 -21.03 -25.30 -13.62
N PRO A 640 -20.47 -26.50 -13.85
CA PRO A 640 -21.06 -27.74 -13.38
C PRO A 640 -21.16 -27.78 -11.85
N ALA A 641 -22.17 -28.48 -11.33
CA ALA A 641 -22.48 -28.54 -9.90
C ALA A 641 -21.54 -29.47 -9.11
N ASP A 642 -20.23 -29.30 -9.25
CA ASP A 642 -19.19 -30.18 -8.69
C ASP A 642 -18.32 -29.50 -7.63
N TYR A 643 -18.73 -28.30 -7.19
CA TYR A 643 -17.99 -27.47 -6.23
C TYR A 643 -18.67 -27.45 -4.86
N ALA A 644 -17.87 -27.29 -3.80
CA ALA A 644 -18.41 -27.18 -2.44
C ALA A 644 -19.18 -25.87 -2.22
N GLY A 645 -18.71 -24.80 -2.87
CA GLY A 645 -19.25 -23.46 -2.80
C GLY A 645 -18.84 -22.66 -4.03
N ILE A 646 -19.70 -21.71 -4.41
CA ILE A 646 -19.43 -20.77 -5.50
C ILE A 646 -19.84 -19.37 -5.05
N GLU A 647 -18.97 -18.41 -5.29
CA GLU A 647 -19.19 -17.00 -5.03
C GLU A 647 -19.06 -16.19 -6.33
N ARG A 648 -20.01 -15.27 -6.53
CA ARG A 648 -20.01 -14.38 -7.68
C ARG A 648 -19.06 -13.22 -7.41
N VAL A 649 -18.08 -13.02 -8.29
CA VAL A 649 -17.25 -11.80 -8.27
C VAL A 649 -17.91 -10.71 -9.11
N ASN A 650 -18.34 -11.04 -10.33
CA ASN A 650 -19.13 -10.16 -11.20
C ASN A 650 -19.97 -10.98 -12.21
N GLY A 651 -20.46 -10.35 -13.29
CA GLY A 651 -21.20 -11.05 -14.35
C GLY A 651 -20.40 -12.13 -15.10
N GLY A 652 -19.07 -11.99 -15.14
CA GLY A 652 -18.15 -12.85 -15.90
C GLY A 652 -17.18 -13.70 -15.07
N LEU A 653 -17.04 -13.47 -13.76
CA LEU A 653 -16.03 -14.10 -12.91
C LEU A 653 -16.62 -14.69 -11.64
N TRP A 654 -16.10 -15.86 -11.26
CA TRP A 654 -16.62 -16.68 -10.16
C TRP A 654 -15.48 -17.33 -9.37
N LEU A 655 -15.56 -17.28 -8.05
CA LEU A 655 -14.72 -18.08 -7.17
C LEU A 655 -15.41 -19.42 -6.93
N VAL A 656 -14.69 -20.52 -7.16
CA VAL A 656 -15.20 -21.87 -6.94
C VAL A 656 -14.33 -22.61 -5.93
N GLN A 657 -14.98 -23.22 -4.93
CA GLN A 657 -14.33 -23.93 -3.84
C GLN A 657 -14.25 -25.43 -4.14
N GLN A 658 -13.09 -26.03 -3.89
CA GLN A 658 -12.87 -27.45 -4.11
C GLN A 658 -13.77 -28.28 -3.18
N ALA A 659 -14.38 -29.33 -3.72
CA ALA A 659 -15.08 -30.33 -2.92
C ALA A 659 -14.07 -31.04 -1.99
N GLN A 660 -14.40 -31.15 -0.70
CA GLN A 660 -13.61 -31.89 0.29
C GLN A 660 -14.39 -33.14 0.73
N ASP A 661 -13.71 -34.29 0.77
CA ASP A 661 -14.31 -35.56 1.17
C ASP A 661 -14.60 -35.64 2.69
N THR A 662 -13.97 -34.77 3.49
CA THR A 662 -14.10 -34.76 4.96
C THR A 662 -14.52 -33.35 5.42
N PRO A 663 -15.58 -33.21 6.23
CA PRO A 663 -15.93 -31.93 6.84
C PRO A 663 -14.79 -31.43 7.74
N VAL A 664 -14.27 -30.23 7.46
CA VAL A 664 -13.30 -29.54 8.32
C VAL A 664 -14.07 -28.75 9.38
N ASP A 665 -13.66 -28.86 10.65
CA ASP A 665 -14.17 -28.02 11.73
C ASP A 665 -13.63 -26.59 11.52
N PRO A 666 -14.49 -25.60 11.19
CA PRO A 666 -14.05 -24.23 10.92
C PRO A 666 -13.48 -23.52 12.15
N ASP A 667 -13.73 -24.03 13.36
CA ASP A 667 -13.27 -23.44 14.62
C ASP A 667 -11.94 -24.03 15.13
N ALA A 668 -11.33 -24.98 14.40
CA ALA A 668 -10.03 -25.51 14.78
C ALA A 668 -8.92 -24.45 14.53
N GLU A 669 -8.11 -24.15 15.56
CA GLU A 669 -7.01 -23.16 15.50
C GLU A 669 -6.01 -23.41 14.36
N ASP A 670 -5.91 -24.64 13.85
CA ASP A 670 -5.01 -25.07 12.78
C ASP A 670 -5.73 -25.46 11.46
N ALA A 671 -6.99 -25.08 11.26
CA ALA A 671 -7.74 -25.44 10.04
C ALA A 671 -7.09 -24.79 8.80
N GLU A 672 -6.65 -25.62 7.84
CA GLU A 672 -6.16 -25.11 6.55
C GLU A 672 -7.31 -24.43 5.79
N PRO A 673 -7.09 -23.22 5.23
CA PRO A 673 -8.12 -22.53 4.47
C PRO A 673 -8.47 -23.31 3.20
N PRO A 674 -9.75 -23.29 2.77
CA PRO A 674 -10.20 -24.12 1.66
C PRO A 674 -9.50 -23.73 0.35
N LEU A 675 -9.26 -24.72 -0.50
CA LEU A 675 -8.75 -24.46 -1.84
C LEU A 675 -9.85 -23.84 -2.71
N VAL A 676 -9.55 -22.68 -3.26
CA VAL A 676 -10.46 -21.88 -4.09
C VAL A 676 -9.73 -21.47 -5.37
N LYS A 677 -10.41 -21.46 -6.52
CA LYS A 677 -9.86 -20.98 -7.79
C LYS A 677 -10.79 -19.94 -8.43
N LEU A 678 -10.26 -19.12 -9.33
CA LEU A 678 -11.05 -18.18 -10.12
C LEU A 678 -11.34 -18.78 -11.50
N VAL A 679 -12.61 -18.77 -11.91
CA VAL A 679 -13.06 -19.19 -13.25
C VAL A 679 -13.86 -18.09 -13.94
N ASP A 680 -13.90 -18.16 -15.26
CA ASP A 680 -14.76 -17.30 -16.07
C ASP A 680 -16.22 -17.77 -16.08
N ALA A 681 -17.05 -17.10 -16.87
CA ALA A 681 -18.49 -17.29 -16.91
C ALA A 681 -18.92 -18.64 -17.48
N GLU A 682 -17.99 -19.36 -18.13
CA GLU A 682 -18.14 -20.69 -18.73
C GLU A 682 -17.35 -21.76 -17.94
N GLY A 683 -16.81 -21.40 -16.77
CA GLY A 683 -16.11 -22.31 -15.88
C GLY A 683 -14.67 -22.62 -16.27
N LYS A 684 -14.07 -21.89 -17.22
CA LYS A 684 -12.66 -22.05 -17.60
C LYS A 684 -11.76 -21.32 -16.60
N ASP A 685 -10.62 -21.95 -16.32
CA ASP A 685 -9.66 -21.46 -15.33
C ASP A 685 -9.05 -20.10 -15.74
N VAL A 686 -9.17 -19.12 -14.84
CA VAL A 686 -8.50 -17.81 -14.93
C VAL A 686 -7.31 -17.77 -13.98
N LEU A 687 -7.50 -18.21 -12.73
CA LEU A 687 -6.43 -18.42 -11.75
C LEU A 687 -6.62 -19.79 -11.09
N GLY A 688 -5.55 -20.60 -11.05
CA GLY A 688 -5.58 -21.93 -10.44
C GLY A 688 -5.81 -21.92 -8.92
N TRP A 689 -5.97 -23.11 -8.34
CA TRP A 689 -6.26 -23.30 -6.91
C TRP A 689 -5.27 -22.58 -5.98
N GLN A 690 -5.80 -21.73 -5.10
CA GLN A 690 -5.09 -21.08 -4.01
C GLN A 690 -5.82 -21.36 -2.67
N PRO A 691 -5.08 -21.57 -1.57
CA PRO A 691 -5.67 -21.73 -0.25
C PRO A 691 -6.22 -20.38 0.25
N GLY A 692 -7.52 -20.32 0.51
CA GLY A 692 -8.20 -19.11 1.02
C GLY A 692 -8.26 -17.96 0.01
N LEU A 693 -8.39 -18.26 -1.30
CA LEU A 693 -8.55 -17.21 -2.32
C LEU A 693 -9.84 -16.42 -2.07
N GLY A 694 -9.69 -15.11 -1.92
CA GLY A 694 -10.80 -14.16 -1.91
C GLY A 694 -10.64 -13.09 -2.99
N ALA A 695 -11.71 -12.36 -3.25
CA ALA A 695 -11.72 -11.17 -4.09
C ALA A 695 -12.16 -9.97 -3.25
N SER A 696 -11.44 -8.85 -3.34
CA SER A 696 -11.90 -7.59 -2.79
C SER A 696 -13.00 -6.99 -3.66
N GLU A 697 -13.72 -6.01 -3.12
CA GLU A 697 -14.62 -5.17 -3.92
C GLU A 697 -13.88 -4.57 -5.12
N ARG A 698 -14.65 -4.37 -6.19
CA ARG A 698 -14.18 -3.77 -7.43
C ARG A 698 -13.71 -2.35 -7.13
N GLN A 699 -12.48 -2.05 -7.53
CA GLN A 699 -11.93 -0.70 -7.43
C GLN A 699 -12.55 0.19 -8.52
N ASP A 700 -12.56 1.51 -8.30
CA ASP A 700 -13.11 2.49 -9.27
C ASP A 700 -12.49 2.38 -10.67
N ASP A 701 -11.28 1.82 -10.75
CA ASP A 701 -10.52 1.61 -11.97
C ASP A 701 -10.95 0.38 -12.79
N GLY A 702 -11.91 -0.42 -12.30
CA GLY A 702 -12.41 -1.60 -12.98
C GLY A 702 -11.63 -2.89 -12.77
N LEU A 703 -10.57 -2.87 -11.96
CA LEU A 703 -9.79 -4.04 -11.61
C LEU A 703 -10.34 -4.74 -10.36
N ILE A 704 -10.09 -6.04 -10.29
CA ILE A 704 -10.41 -6.89 -9.15
C ILE A 704 -9.10 -7.34 -8.51
N VAL A 705 -8.95 -7.10 -7.21
CA VAL A 705 -7.81 -7.61 -6.45
C VAL A 705 -8.19 -8.95 -5.85
N LEU A 706 -7.46 -9.99 -6.24
CA LEU A 706 -7.54 -11.29 -5.58
C LEU A 706 -6.46 -11.38 -4.51
N HIS A 707 -6.74 -12.11 -3.42
CA HIS A 707 -5.80 -12.31 -2.33
C HIS A 707 -5.83 -13.73 -1.78
N ALA A 708 -4.67 -14.27 -1.41
CA ALA A 708 -4.51 -15.53 -0.69
C ALA A 708 -3.29 -15.43 0.23
N GLY A 709 -3.50 -15.31 1.54
CA GLY A 709 -2.43 -14.99 2.49
C GLY A 709 -1.73 -13.66 2.14
N SER A 710 -0.41 -13.69 1.94
CA SER A 710 0.38 -12.53 1.52
C SER A 710 0.44 -12.32 0.00
N GLN A 711 -0.11 -13.25 -0.79
CA GLN A 711 -0.11 -13.15 -2.25
C GLN A 711 -1.32 -12.37 -2.74
N ARG A 712 -1.09 -11.51 -3.73
CA ARG A 712 -2.11 -10.72 -4.41
C ARG A 712 -2.00 -10.85 -5.93
N TRP A 713 -3.14 -10.78 -6.60
CA TRP A 713 -3.25 -10.72 -8.06
C TRP A 713 -4.21 -9.62 -8.48
N LEU A 714 -3.96 -9.03 -9.66
CA LEU A 714 -4.92 -8.15 -10.32
C LEU A 714 -5.53 -8.85 -11.52
N VAL A 715 -6.85 -8.78 -11.62
CA VAL A 715 -7.60 -9.37 -12.73
C VAL A 715 -8.53 -8.32 -13.32
N GLY A 716 -8.59 -8.27 -14.65
CA GLY A 716 -9.57 -7.45 -15.36
C GLY A 716 -11.00 -7.97 -15.11
N ALA A 717 -12.00 -7.09 -15.17
CA ALA A 717 -13.40 -7.51 -14.99
C ALA A 717 -13.88 -8.58 -16.00
N ASP A 718 -13.19 -8.70 -17.13
CA ASP A 718 -13.41 -9.68 -18.20
C ASP A 718 -12.64 -11.01 -18.01
N GLY A 719 -11.83 -11.13 -16.97
CA GLY A 719 -10.99 -12.29 -16.74
C GLY A 719 -9.71 -12.33 -17.56
N ALA A 720 -9.22 -11.17 -18.03
CA ALA A 720 -7.87 -11.06 -18.58
C ALA A 720 -6.81 -11.65 -17.64
N GLU A 721 -5.69 -12.13 -18.19
CA GLU A 721 -4.68 -12.91 -17.46
C GLU A 721 -4.25 -12.23 -16.14
N PRO A 722 -4.37 -12.93 -15.00
CA PRO A 722 -4.03 -12.36 -13.70
C PRO A 722 -2.59 -11.87 -13.62
N ILE A 723 -2.39 -10.64 -13.19
CA ILE A 723 -1.08 -10.07 -12.90
C ILE A 723 -0.71 -10.39 -11.45
N ALA A 724 0.31 -11.22 -11.24
CA ALA A 724 0.81 -11.53 -9.91
C ALA A 724 1.57 -10.33 -9.31
N LEU A 725 1.07 -9.81 -8.19
CA LEU A 725 1.69 -8.72 -7.44
C LEU A 725 2.57 -9.22 -6.28
N GLY A 726 2.43 -10.49 -5.87
CA GLY A 726 3.05 -10.99 -4.65
C GLY A 726 2.50 -10.25 -3.43
N ASN A 727 3.38 -9.76 -2.56
CA ASN A 727 3.03 -8.89 -1.43
C ASN A 727 2.97 -7.39 -1.80
N GLY A 728 2.96 -7.07 -3.10
CA GLY A 728 2.98 -5.71 -3.60
C GLY A 728 1.62 -5.00 -3.57
N TYR A 729 1.68 -3.68 -3.66
CA TYR A 729 0.55 -2.80 -3.87
C TYR A 729 0.64 -2.16 -5.25
N TYR A 730 -0.45 -1.54 -5.68
CA TYR A 730 -0.49 -0.84 -6.95
C TYR A 730 -1.23 0.49 -6.83
N THR A 731 -0.87 1.43 -7.71
CA THR A 731 -1.60 2.67 -7.96
C THR A 731 -1.88 2.75 -9.45
N ARG A 732 -3.14 2.99 -9.83
CA ARG A 732 -3.52 3.19 -11.22
C ARG A 732 -3.82 4.67 -11.48
N ALA A 733 -3.22 5.24 -12.52
CA ALA A 733 -3.48 6.60 -12.97
C ALA A 733 -3.36 6.67 -14.49
N GLY A 734 -4.40 7.19 -15.15
CA GLY A 734 -4.55 7.07 -16.60
C GLY A 734 -4.49 5.61 -17.05
N ARG A 735 -3.76 5.33 -18.13
CA ARG A 735 -3.49 3.96 -18.62
C ARG A 735 -2.36 3.24 -17.87
N TRP A 736 -1.72 3.89 -16.91
CA TRP A 736 -0.52 3.39 -16.23
C TRP A 736 -0.85 2.81 -14.88
N MET A 737 -0.18 1.70 -14.57
CA MET A 737 -0.21 1.01 -13.31
C MET A 737 1.19 1.02 -12.72
N GLN A 738 1.34 1.69 -11.58
CA GLN A 738 2.54 1.60 -10.76
C GLN A 738 2.40 0.42 -9.82
N ILE A 739 3.31 -0.55 -9.92
CA ILE A 739 3.38 -1.74 -9.09
C ILE A 739 4.62 -1.63 -8.20
N SER A 740 4.40 -1.68 -6.89
CA SER A 740 5.44 -1.60 -5.88
C SER A 740 5.39 -2.87 -5.04
N ARG A 741 6.40 -3.73 -5.21
CA ARG A 741 6.54 -4.97 -4.42
C ARG A 741 7.24 -4.66 -3.11
N GLN A 742 6.78 -5.27 -2.03
CA GLN A 742 7.47 -5.16 -0.75
C GLN A 742 8.76 -6.00 -0.80
N PRO A 743 9.83 -5.59 -0.10
CA PRO A 743 11.02 -6.40 0.01
C PRO A 743 10.71 -7.80 0.57
N GLU A 744 11.46 -8.80 0.12
CA GLU A 744 11.36 -10.16 0.64
C GLU A 744 12.54 -10.47 1.57
N PHE A 745 12.22 -10.91 2.78
CA PHE A 745 13.20 -11.31 3.78
C PHE A 745 13.08 -12.79 4.07
N GLY A 746 14.20 -13.40 4.47
CA GLY A 746 14.19 -14.75 5.02
C GLY A 746 15.53 -15.45 4.91
N TYR A 747 15.47 -16.76 4.74
CA TYR A 747 16.64 -17.63 4.77
C TYR A 747 16.61 -18.70 3.68
N LEU A 748 17.76 -18.89 3.03
CA LEU A 748 17.98 -19.87 1.98
C LEU A 748 18.77 -21.08 2.49
N ASP A 749 18.39 -22.26 2.02
CA ASP A 749 19.20 -23.47 2.19
C ASP A 749 20.49 -23.41 1.34
N ALA A 750 21.34 -24.43 1.46
CA ALA A 750 22.60 -24.49 0.70
C ALA A 750 22.40 -24.73 -0.81
N GLN A 751 21.16 -25.00 -1.26
CA GLN A 751 20.76 -25.19 -2.64
C GLN A 751 20.05 -23.95 -3.22
N GLY A 752 20.02 -22.83 -2.47
CA GLY A 752 19.36 -21.59 -2.89
C GLY A 752 17.84 -21.66 -2.85
N GLY A 753 17.26 -22.68 -2.21
CA GLY A 753 15.83 -22.79 -1.96
C GLY A 753 15.42 -22.00 -0.72
N TRP A 754 14.22 -21.41 -0.73
CA TRP A 754 13.66 -20.73 0.44
C TRP A 754 13.36 -21.75 1.54
N GLN A 755 14.09 -21.66 2.64
CA GLN A 755 13.85 -22.48 3.83
C GLN A 755 12.87 -21.80 4.77
N LEU A 756 12.96 -20.48 4.92
CA LEU A 756 12.08 -19.66 5.75
C LEU A 756 11.86 -18.31 5.06
N ARG A 757 10.61 -17.84 5.00
CA ARG A 757 10.25 -16.48 4.57
C ARG A 757 9.76 -15.70 5.78
N THR A 758 10.19 -14.46 5.93
CA THR A 758 9.86 -13.62 7.08
C THR A 758 9.35 -12.26 6.62
N GLU A 759 8.51 -11.64 7.45
CA GLU A 759 7.96 -10.29 7.17
C GLU A 759 8.99 -9.19 7.43
N THR A 760 9.90 -9.42 8.37
CA THR A 760 11.00 -8.52 8.72
C THR A 760 12.34 -9.28 8.66
N PRO A 761 13.46 -8.58 8.44
CA PRO A 761 14.77 -9.20 8.46
C PRO A 761 15.11 -9.67 9.89
N GLY A 762 15.41 -10.96 10.05
CA GLY A 762 16.01 -11.48 11.28
C GLY A 762 17.52 -11.29 11.33
N THR A 763 18.20 -11.97 12.24
CA THR A 763 19.68 -12.01 12.29
C THR A 763 20.23 -13.24 11.59
N PRO A 764 21.49 -13.23 11.12
CA PRO A 764 22.21 -14.41 10.66
C PRO A 764 22.10 -15.61 11.62
N PHE A 765 21.87 -16.81 11.10
CA PHE A 765 21.95 -18.03 11.91
C PHE A 765 23.40 -18.28 12.35
N SER A 766 23.63 -18.36 13.66
CA SER A 766 24.97 -18.59 14.23
C SER A 766 24.94 -19.58 15.40
N GLY A 767 26.10 -20.14 15.74
CA GLY A 767 26.28 -21.01 16.91
C GLY A 767 26.02 -22.49 16.67
N GLN A 768 26.20 -23.29 17.73
CA GLN A 768 25.86 -24.71 17.76
C GLN A 768 25.08 -25.04 19.05
N PRO A 769 23.77 -25.37 18.95
CA PRO A 769 22.96 -25.44 17.72
C PRO A 769 22.71 -24.05 17.11
N ALA A 770 22.50 -23.98 15.78
CA ALA A 770 22.31 -22.71 15.08
C ALA A 770 21.03 -22.00 15.52
N ARG A 771 21.12 -20.69 15.78
CA ARG A 771 20.02 -19.83 16.22
C ARG A 771 20.02 -18.52 15.46
N ALA A 772 18.82 -17.97 15.26
CA ALA A 772 18.62 -16.62 14.79
C ALA A 772 17.62 -15.91 15.70
N VAL A 773 17.81 -14.61 15.88
CA VAL A 773 16.86 -13.71 16.52
C VAL A 773 15.94 -13.14 15.45
N MET A 774 14.63 -13.23 15.68
CA MET A 774 13.60 -12.48 14.97
C MET A 774 13.23 -11.24 15.79
N PRO A 775 13.34 -10.03 15.22
CA PRO A 775 13.01 -8.80 15.92
C PRO A 775 11.52 -8.69 16.22
N LEU A 776 11.15 -7.71 17.05
CA LEU A 776 9.76 -7.36 17.33
C LEU A 776 9.02 -7.04 16.03
N GLY A 777 8.01 -7.85 15.69
CA GLY A 777 6.92 -7.42 14.80
C GLY A 777 5.96 -6.50 15.54
N TYR A 778 4.91 -6.00 14.87
CA TYR A 778 3.95 -5.04 15.42
C TYR A 778 3.18 -5.46 16.70
N ALA A 779 3.34 -6.69 17.22
CA ALA A 779 2.59 -7.13 18.41
C ALA A 779 3.25 -8.17 19.35
N ASN A 780 4.54 -8.55 19.24
CA ASN A 780 5.14 -9.52 20.17
C ASN A 780 6.65 -9.30 20.42
N GLU A 781 7.11 -9.66 21.63
CA GLU A 781 8.51 -9.68 22.09
C GLU A 781 9.48 -10.38 21.09
N PRO A 782 10.78 -10.02 21.05
CA PRO A 782 11.75 -10.66 20.17
C PRO A 782 11.84 -12.16 20.43
N ARG A 783 12.05 -12.96 19.39
CA ARG A 783 12.06 -14.43 19.51
C ARG A 783 13.36 -15.01 19.00
N LEU A 784 13.87 -15.99 19.74
CA LEU A 784 14.94 -16.85 19.28
C LEU A 784 14.34 -18.04 18.53
N ILE A 785 14.78 -18.27 17.30
CA ILE A 785 14.30 -19.38 16.44
C ILE A 785 15.40 -20.37 16.10
N ASP A 786 15.02 -21.62 15.84
CA ASP A 786 15.88 -22.63 15.23
C ASP A 786 15.81 -22.59 13.69
N GLY A 787 16.62 -23.43 13.03
CA GLY A 787 16.69 -23.48 11.55
C GLY A 787 15.40 -23.92 10.86
N ALA A 788 14.42 -24.47 11.59
CA ALA A 788 13.09 -24.79 11.07
C ALA A 788 12.08 -23.65 11.31
N GLY A 789 12.52 -22.52 11.87
CA GLY A 789 11.67 -21.37 12.20
C GLY A 789 10.89 -21.51 13.50
N LYS A 790 11.11 -22.60 14.27
CA LYS A 790 10.42 -22.82 15.54
C LYS A 790 11.00 -21.93 16.62
N THR A 791 10.13 -21.28 17.39
CA THR A 791 10.51 -20.49 18.57
C THR A 791 11.14 -21.41 19.63
N VAL A 792 12.38 -21.09 20.00
CA VAL A 792 13.16 -21.73 21.06
C VAL A 792 12.93 -21.02 22.38
N ALA A 793 12.94 -19.69 22.37
CA ALA A 793 12.73 -18.83 23.53
C ALA A 793 12.18 -17.46 23.11
N THR A 794 11.42 -16.82 23.99
CA THR A 794 11.09 -15.41 23.89
C THR A 794 12.11 -14.61 24.68
N LEU A 795 12.63 -13.54 24.09
CA LEU A 795 13.66 -12.69 24.68
C LEU A 795 13.02 -11.42 25.26
N PRO A 796 13.62 -10.82 26.31
CA PRO A 796 13.20 -9.50 26.80
C PRO A 796 13.23 -8.44 25.70
N PRO A 797 12.46 -7.34 25.83
CA PRO A 797 12.50 -6.24 24.87
C PRO A 797 13.91 -5.67 24.64
N GLY A 798 14.22 -5.33 23.39
CA GLY A 798 15.46 -4.69 22.97
C GLY A 798 16.01 -5.24 21.65
N ASP A 799 17.12 -4.66 21.21
CA ASP A 799 17.76 -4.97 19.94
C ASP A 799 18.79 -6.10 20.12
N TRP A 800 18.29 -7.32 20.03
CA TRP A 800 19.07 -8.54 20.16
C TRP A 800 19.82 -8.90 18.87
N GLN A 801 21.11 -9.15 18.99
CA GLN A 801 21.99 -9.66 17.94
C GLN A 801 22.71 -10.92 18.41
N ALA A 802 23.10 -11.79 17.48
CA ALA A 802 23.96 -12.94 17.78
C ALA A 802 25.42 -12.60 17.48
N SER A 803 26.33 -13.01 18.36
CA SER A 803 27.78 -12.82 18.15
C SER A 803 28.27 -13.61 16.93
N ALA A 804 29.33 -13.13 16.27
CA ALA A 804 29.90 -13.80 15.09
C ALA A 804 30.38 -15.23 15.37
N ASP A 805 30.83 -15.52 16.60
CA ASP A 805 31.21 -16.87 17.02
C ASP A 805 30.01 -17.74 17.48
N GLY A 806 28.82 -17.14 17.52
CA GLY A 806 27.55 -17.77 17.86
C GLY A 806 27.44 -18.27 19.29
N LYS A 807 28.24 -17.72 20.23
CA LYS A 807 28.21 -18.11 21.65
C LYS A 807 27.36 -17.20 22.51
N TRP A 808 27.09 -15.99 22.06
CA TRP A 808 26.39 -14.96 22.82
C TRP A 808 25.25 -14.36 22.02
N LEU A 809 24.15 -14.10 22.71
CA LEU A 809 23.14 -13.14 22.28
C LEU A 809 23.41 -11.83 23.02
N ILE A 810 23.40 -10.72 22.30
CA ILE A 810 23.78 -9.40 22.80
C ILE A 810 22.61 -8.46 22.58
N ASN A 811 22.10 -7.84 23.63
CA ASN A 811 21.02 -6.87 23.58
C ASN A 811 21.57 -5.48 23.91
N GLN A 812 21.53 -4.56 22.96
CA GLN A 812 21.79 -3.14 23.26
C GLN A 812 20.45 -2.44 23.47
N ARG A 813 20.25 -1.83 24.63
CA ARG A 813 19.00 -1.15 24.96
C ARG A 813 19.22 0.07 25.86
N LEU A 814 18.14 0.78 26.13
CA LEU A 814 18.05 1.73 27.24
C LEU A 814 17.33 1.06 28.41
N ASP A 815 17.80 1.31 29.62
CA ASP A 815 17.09 0.91 30.83
C ASP A 815 15.86 1.81 31.11
N ASP A 816 15.18 1.57 32.22
CA ASP A 816 13.93 2.27 32.57
C ASP A 816 14.15 3.77 32.86
N ASP A 817 15.39 4.17 33.16
CA ASP A 817 15.79 5.57 33.38
C ASP A 817 16.32 6.23 32.09
N GLY A 818 16.36 5.50 30.97
CA GLY A 818 16.88 5.97 29.69
C GLY A 818 18.41 5.93 29.59
N GLU A 819 19.08 5.20 30.48
CA GLU A 819 20.54 5.01 30.48
C GLU A 819 20.92 3.81 29.59
N PRO A 820 22.05 3.89 28.83
CA PRO A 820 22.51 2.76 28.02
C PRO A 820 22.81 1.52 28.87
N GLU A 821 22.25 0.38 28.47
CA GLU A 821 22.44 -0.92 29.10
C GLU A 821 22.71 -1.98 28.03
N ILE A 822 23.65 -2.89 28.31
CA ILE A 822 23.92 -4.06 27.48
C ILE A 822 23.68 -5.36 28.24
N GLN A 823 22.96 -6.29 27.60
CA GLN A 823 22.69 -7.61 28.15
C GLN A 823 23.37 -8.70 27.31
N TYR A 824 23.91 -9.71 27.98
CA TYR A 824 24.49 -10.89 27.36
C TYR A 824 23.70 -12.11 27.79
N ALA A 825 23.15 -12.84 26.83
CA ALA A 825 22.43 -14.08 27.05
C ALA A 825 23.13 -15.27 26.37
N ASP A 826 22.84 -16.46 26.86
CA ASP A 826 23.24 -17.70 26.20
C ASP A 826 22.38 -18.00 24.95
N THR A 827 22.76 -19.02 24.19
CA THR A 827 22.06 -19.45 22.97
C THR A 827 20.71 -20.14 23.23
N ASN A 828 20.25 -20.20 24.48
CA ASN A 828 18.89 -20.61 24.86
C ASN A 828 18.02 -19.41 25.27
N GLY A 829 18.54 -18.18 25.16
CA GLY A 829 17.84 -16.94 25.50
C GLY A 829 17.89 -16.56 26.98
N LYS A 830 18.70 -17.26 27.80
CA LYS A 830 18.84 -16.90 29.21
C LYS A 830 19.84 -15.78 29.39
N VAL A 831 19.39 -14.62 29.88
CA VAL A 831 20.26 -13.50 30.25
C VAL A 831 21.21 -13.92 31.38
N LEU A 832 22.50 -13.78 31.14
CA LEU A 832 23.58 -14.13 32.07
C LEU A 832 24.20 -12.89 32.73
N HIS A 833 24.30 -11.79 31.99
CA HIS A 833 24.91 -10.55 32.44
C HIS A 833 24.11 -9.35 31.94
N THR A 834 24.01 -8.34 32.79
CA THR A 834 23.45 -7.02 32.47
C THR A 834 24.45 -5.98 32.97
N LEU A 835 24.95 -5.13 32.08
CA LEU A 835 26.02 -4.18 32.37
C LEU A 835 25.64 -2.78 31.85
N GLU A 836 26.07 -1.75 32.55
CA GLU A 836 25.87 -0.34 32.17
C GLU A 836 26.82 0.08 31.04
N GLY A 837 26.28 0.76 30.03
CA GLY A 837 26.99 1.28 28.86
C GLY A 837 26.77 0.47 27.57
N TYR A 838 27.44 0.89 26.51
CA TYR A 838 27.51 0.13 25.25
C TYR A 838 28.68 -0.85 25.32
N GLY A 839 28.55 -2.07 24.79
CA GLY A 839 29.62 -3.06 24.89
C GLY A 839 29.86 -3.89 23.63
N THR A 840 31.05 -4.50 23.59
CA THR A 840 31.52 -5.36 22.50
C THR A 840 31.05 -6.81 22.66
N THR A 841 31.41 -7.67 21.71
CA THR A 841 31.25 -9.11 21.91
C THR A 841 32.18 -9.59 23.03
N PRO A 842 31.73 -10.49 23.92
CA PRO A 842 32.62 -11.09 24.91
C PRO A 842 33.74 -11.91 24.28
N SER A 843 34.97 -11.65 24.69
CA SER A 843 36.19 -12.32 24.22
C SER A 843 37.04 -12.72 25.43
N GLU A 844 37.43 -13.99 25.53
CA GLU A 844 38.26 -14.51 26.63
C GLU A 844 37.74 -14.14 28.04
N ASP A 845 36.43 -14.30 28.28
CA ASP A 845 35.73 -13.94 29.53
C ASP A 845 35.78 -12.45 29.92
N VAL A 846 36.08 -11.58 28.95
CA VAL A 846 36.11 -10.12 29.11
C VAL A 846 35.26 -9.45 28.04
N VAL A 847 34.65 -8.34 28.42
CA VAL A 847 33.96 -7.46 27.48
C VAL A 847 34.47 -6.04 27.62
N VAL A 848 34.48 -5.28 26.52
CA VAL A 848 34.81 -3.86 26.56
C VAL A 848 33.51 -3.07 26.60
N LEU A 849 33.38 -2.18 27.59
CA LEU A 849 32.25 -1.27 27.73
C LEU A 849 32.70 0.17 27.49
N LYS A 850 31.90 0.95 26.76
CA LYS A 850 32.05 2.39 26.56
C LYS A 850 31.02 3.12 27.42
N ASP A 851 31.48 4.11 28.19
CA ASP A 851 30.62 5.01 28.95
C ASP A 851 30.13 6.20 28.08
N ARG A 852 29.40 7.14 28.71
CA ARG A 852 28.86 8.34 28.04
C ARG A 852 29.93 9.29 27.48
N ASP A 853 31.15 9.24 28.01
CA ASP A 853 32.28 10.03 27.55
C ASP A 853 33.09 9.29 26.45
N ASN A 854 32.56 8.16 25.95
CA ASN A 854 33.22 7.26 25.00
C ASN A 854 34.55 6.69 25.52
N LEU A 855 34.74 6.59 26.83
CA LEU A 855 35.90 5.92 27.42
C LEU A 855 35.62 4.42 27.53
N ALA A 856 36.52 3.62 26.96
CA ALA A 856 36.44 2.18 26.90
C ALA A 856 37.15 1.52 28.09
N ARG A 857 36.43 0.66 28.82
CA ARG A 857 36.95 -0.13 29.95
C ARG A 857 36.71 -1.62 29.74
N ALA A 858 37.66 -2.44 30.14
CA ALA A 858 37.48 -3.89 30.14
C ALA A 858 36.78 -4.34 31.43
N VAL A 859 35.74 -5.15 31.30
CA VAL A 859 34.98 -5.73 32.39
C VAL A 859 35.05 -7.25 32.32
N ALA A 860 35.39 -7.87 33.44
CA ALA A 860 35.42 -9.33 33.58
C ALA A 860 33.99 -9.87 33.71
N LEU A 861 33.64 -10.87 32.90
CA LEU A 861 32.37 -11.58 33.04
C LEU A 861 32.43 -12.67 34.13
N LYS A 862 33.63 -13.18 34.42
CA LYS A 862 33.88 -14.14 35.50
C LYS A 862 34.76 -13.54 36.60
N PRO A 863 34.40 -13.69 37.89
CA PRO A 863 35.23 -13.23 39.00
C PRO A 863 36.65 -13.79 38.91
N GLY A 864 37.64 -12.93 39.14
CA GLY A 864 39.07 -13.30 39.10
C GLY A 864 39.72 -13.23 37.71
N THR A 865 38.96 -12.94 36.65
CA THR A 865 39.54 -12.71 35.31
C THR A 865 40.31 -11.38 35.29
N PRO A 866 41.60 -11.35 34.95
CA PRO A 866 42.37 -10.11 34.92
C PRO A 866 41.88 -9.17 33.81
N VAL A 867 41.74 -7.89 34.14
CA VAL A 867 41.40 -6.80 33.21
C VAL A 867 42.27 -5.57 33.49
N PRO A 868 42.61 -4.75 32.48
CA PRO A 868 43.24 -3.45 32.66
C PRO A 868 42.49 -2.57 33.69
N PRO A 869 43.20 -1.90 34.63
CA PRO A 869 42.56 -1.17 35.73
C PRO A 869 42.06 0.23 35.37
N VAL A 870 42.38 0.75 34.19
CA VAL A 870 42.05 2.11 33.74
C VAL A 870 41.24 2.07 32.45
N ALA A 871 40.53 3.16 32.16
CA ALA A 871 39.83 3.35 30.90
C ALA A 871 40.75 3.92 29.82
N TYR A 872 40.43 3.64 28.55
CA TYR A 872 41.18 4.06 27.37
C TYR A 872 40.25 4.76 26.39
N ARG A 873 40.78 5.65 25.55
CA ARG A 873 39.98 6.26 24.47
C ARG A 873 39.54 5.23 23.44
N TYR A 874 40.38 4.23 23.20
CA TYR A 874 40.01 3.02 22.48
C TYR A 874 40.60 1.80 23.18
N LEU A 875 39.77 0.77 23.33
CA LEU A 875 40.15 -0.56 23.74
C LEU A 875 39.35 -1.55 22.87
N GLY A 876 40.03 -2.45 22.19
CA GLY A 876 39.42 -3.52 21.40
C GLY A 876 39.23 -4.79 22.22
N GLU A 877 38.54 -5.75 21.62
CA GLU A 877 38.39 -7.10 22.17
C GLU A 877 39.75 -7.77 22.41
N ARG A 878 39.79 -8.65 23.41
CA ARG A 878 41.01 -9.38 23.78
C ARG A 878 41.08 -10.69 23.02
N HIS A 879 42.13 -10.84 22.23
CA HIS A 879 42.40 -12.05 21.45
C HIS A 879 43.87 -12.47 21.62
N ASP A 880 44.10 -13.76 21.82
CA ASP A 880 45.42 -14.32 22.14
C ASP A 880 46.08 -13.66 23.38
N GLY A 881 45.25 -13.28 24.37
CA GLY A 881 45.68 -12.63 25.61
C GLY A 881 46.04 -11.14 25.49
N LEU A 882 45.88 -10.54 24.31
CA LEU A 882 46.23 -9.14 24.03
C LEU A 882 45.02 -8.35 23.50
N ALA A 883 44.89 -7.10 23.93
CA ALA A 883 43.85 -6.19 23.46
C ALA A 883 44.47 -4.99 22.74
N LEU A 884 43.92 -4.62 21.59
CA LEU A 884 44.36 -3.45 20.84
C LEU A 884 43.94 -2.18 21.61
N ALA A 885 44.86 -1.24 21.83
CA ALA A 885 44.57 -0.01 22.55
C ALA A 885 45.39 1.17 22.02
N ASN A 886 44.87 2.37 22.18
CA ASN A 886 45.55 3.59 21.75
C ASN A 886 46.35 4.23 22.90
N ALA A 887 47.43 4.93 22.53
CA ALA A 887 48.16 5.86 23.37
C ALA A 887 48.51 7.10 22.52
N GLY A 888 47.76 8.19 22.72
CA GLY A 888 47.77 9.31 21.78
C GLY A 888 47.21 8.87 20.42
N ASP A 889 47.92 9.22 19.34
CA ASP A 889 47.56 8.88 17.95
C ASP A 889 48.13 7.53 17.48
N SER A 890 48.89 6.84 18.34
CA SER A 890 49.46 5.52 18.02
C SER A 890 48.69 4.40 18.71
N VAL A 891 48.71 3.22 18.10
CA VAL A 891 48.11 2.00 18.63
C VAL A 891 49.17 0.96 18.97
N GLY A 892 48.90 0.18 20.01
CA GLY A 892 49.71 -0.93 20.50
C GLY A 892 48.84 -1.99 21.16
N TYR A 893 49.44 -2.97 21.82
CA TYR A 893 48.70 -4.09 22.42
C TYR A 893 48.95 -4.19 23.92
N LEU A 894 47.86 -4.18 24.68
CA LEU A 894 47.85 -4.33 26.13
C LEU A 894 47.71 -5.80 26.53
N ASP A 895 48.43 -6.18 27.58
CA ASP A 895 48.16 -7.41 28.31
C ASP A 895 46.97 -7.24 29.28
N ALA A 896 46.57 -8.34 29.91
CA ALA A 896 45.46 -8.35 30.86
C ALA A 896 45.69 -7.52 32.14
N ARG A 897 46.90 -6.99 32.37
CA ARG A 897 47.23 -6.09 33.49
C ARG A 897 47.17 -4.61 33.08
N GLY A 898 46.89 -4.32 31.81
CA GLY A 898 46.93 -2.96 31.26
C GLY A 898 48.35 -2.47 30.96
N ILE A 899 49.32 -3.37 30.80
CA ILE A 899 50.68 -3.02 30.39
C ILE A 899 50.81 -3.27 28.88
N PHE A 900 51.37 -2.32 28.13
CA PHE A 900 51.67 -2.52 26.71
C PHE A 900 52.73 -3.61 26.54
N ALA A 901 52.30 -4.82 26.20
CA ALA A 901 53.17 -5.93 25.82
C ALA A 901 53.86 -5.65 24.48
N ILE A 902 53.16 -4.91 23.59
CA ILE A 902 53.72 -4.35 22.36
C ILE A 902 53.47 -2.85 22.42
N ALA A 903 54.56 -2.08 22.47
CA ALA A 903 54.52 -0.64 22.65
C ALA A 903 53.70 0.05 21.53
N PRO A 904 52.95 1.12 21.85
CA PRO A 904 52.22 1.88 20.86
C PRO A 904 53.19 2.57 19.90
N ALA A 905 53.19 2.15 18.64
CA ALA A 905 54.11 2.63 17.61
C ALA A 905 53.52 2.59 16.20
N TYR A 906 52.27 2.18 16.06
CA TYR A 906 51.62 1.94 14.78
C TYR A 906 50.47 2.92 14.58
N VAL A 907 50.18 3.25 13.33
CA VAL A 907 49.03 4.09 12.97
C VAL A 907 47.82 3.24 12.57
N ALA A 908 48.01 1.97 12.22
CA ALA A 908 46.93 1.00 11.99
C ALA A 908 47.35 -0.38 12.51
N ALA A 909 46.39 -1.15 13.00
CA ALA A 909 46.63 -2.47 13.57
C ALA A 909 45.36 -3.33 13.55
N SER A 910 45.51 -4.64 13.32
CA SER A 910 44.43 -5.62 13.46
C SER A 910 44.39 -6.21 14.87
N PRO A 911 43.25 -6.72 15.34
CA PRO A 911 43.24 -7.66 16.45
C PRO A 911 44.15 -8.86 16.16
N PHE A 912 44.62 -9.53 17.21
CA PHE A 912 45.31 -10.80 17.07
C PHE A 912 44.33 -11.90 16.64
N SER A 913 44.77 -12.77 15.74
CA SER A 913 44.05 -13.97 15.35
C SER A 913 45.06 -15.07 15.05
N GLY A 914 44.96 -16.20 15.76
CA GLY A 914 45.90 -17.30 15.61
C GLY A 914 47.34 -16.91 15.96
N GLN A 915 47.51 -16.08 17.00
CA GLN A 915 48.78 -15.52 17.47
C GLN A 915 49.49 -14.63 16.46
N ARG A 916 48.74 -14.05 15.51
CA ARG A 916 49.27 -13.14 14.49
C ARG A 916 48.44 -11.88 14.41
N ALA A 917 49.09 -10.76 14.15
CA ALA A 917 48.42 -9.50 13.85
C ALA A 917 49.17 -8.75 12.74
N VAL A 918 48.46 -7.89 12.03
CA VAL A 918 49.05 -7.00 11.03
C VAL A 918 49.03 -5.58 11.57
N VAL A 919 50.18 -4.94 11.55
CA VAL A 919 50.38 -3.58 12.04
C VAL A 919 51.05 -2.73 10.95
N SER A 920 50.71 -1.45 10.87
CA SER A 920 51.25 -0.55 9.85
C SER A 920 51.71 0.77 10.45
N THR A 921 52.82 1.26 9.92
CA THR A 921 53.19 2.67 9.90
C THR A 921 52.79 3.26 8.55
N ASP A 922 52.94 4.57 8.36
CA ASP A 922 52.72 5.19 7.04
C ASP A 922 53.59 4.55 5.95
N ALA A 923 54.81 4.15 6.29
CA ALA A 923 55.79 3.65 5.31
C ALA A 923 55.74 2.13 5.08
N GLN A 924 55.29 1.34 6.07
CA GLN A 924 55.42 -0.12 6.05
C GLN A 924 54.27 -0.83 6.76
N SER A 925 53.83 -1.98 6.23
CA SER A 925 53.00 -2.94 6.95
C SER A 925 53.84 -4.14 7.39
N MET A 926 53.55 -4.68 8.56
CA MET A 926 54.27 -5.79 9.18
C MET A 926 53.29 -6.84 9.70
N LEU A 927 53.60 -8.11 9.46
CA LEU A 927 52.97 -9.24 10.15
C LEU A 927 53.80 -9.53 11.40
N ILE A 928 53.18 -9.51 12.58
CA ILE A 928 53.83 -9.70 13.87
C ILE A 928 53.24 -10.89 14.64
N ASP A 929 54.02 -11.44 15.57
CA ASP A 929 53.55 -12.38 16.59
C ASP A 929 53.16 -11.67 17.91
N THR A 930 52.67 -12.42 18.89
CA THR A 930 52.23 -11.90 20.20
C THR A 930 53.36 -11.33 21.06
N GLN A 931 54.63 -11.51 20.66
CA GLN A 931 55.78 -10.86 21.29
C GLN A 931 56.21 -9.58 20.53
N GLY A 932 55.48 -9.19 19.48
CA GLY A 932 55.81 -8.05 18.62
C GLY A 932 56.94 -8.34 17.63
N ARG A 933 57.37 -9.60 17.45
CA ARG A 933 58.42 -9.94 16.49
C ARG A 933 57.86 -9.88 15.08
N VAL A 934 58.56 -9.17 14.20
CA VAL A 934 58.20 -9.04 12.78
C VAL A 934 58.54 -10.33 12.05
N LEU A 935 57.51 -10.96 11.47
CA LEU A 935 57.62 -12.18 10.65
C LEU A 935 57.75 -11.86 9.17
N ALA A 936 57.08 -10.79 8.73
CA ALA A 936 57.26 -10.22 7.41
C ALA A 936 56.99 -8.71 7.44
N ARG A 937 57.63 -7.98 6.54
CA ARG A 937 57.37 -6.54 6.34
C ARG A 937 57.30 -6.20 4.86
N ALA A 938 56.32 -5.41 4.48
CA ALA A 938 56.16 -4.85 3.15
C ALA A 938 56.31 -3.33 3.21
N GLY A 939 57.17 -2.77 2.38
CA GLY A 939 57.42 -1.33 2.32
C GLY A 939 58.09 -0.93 1.02
N LEU A 940 58.21 0.37 0.77
CA LEU A 940 58.90 0.86 -0.42
C LEU A 940 60.42 0.84 -0.26
N GLN A 941 61.10 0.37 -1.29
CA GLN A 941 62.53 0.57 -1.54
C GLN A 941 62.65 1.04 -2.98
N CYS A 942 63.36 2.15 -3.21
CA CYS A 942 63.51 2.78 -4.54
C CYS A 942 62.18 2.99 -5.32
N GLY A 943 61.06 3.22 -4.62
CA GLY A 943 59.73 3.36 -5.24
C GLY A 943 59.04 2.05 -5.58
N ILE A 944 59.66 0.89 -5.31
CA ILE A 944 59.10 -0.44 -5.52
C ILE A 944 58.71 -1.04 -4.17
N ARG A 945 57.56 -1.71 -4.10
CA ARG A 945 57.12 -2.38 -2.88
C ARG A 945 57.84 -3.72 -2.74
N VAL A 946 58.58 -3.88 -1.65
CA VAL A 946 59.43 -5.04 -1.37
C VAL A 946 58.94 -5.73 -0.10
N LEU A 947 58.83 -7.06 -0.16
CA LEU A 947 58.54 -7.94 0.94
C LEU A 947 59.84 -8.52 1.51
N TYR A 948 60.01 -8.36 2.82
CA TYR A 948 61.10 -8.95 3.59
C TYR A 948 60.57 -9.95 4.61
N GLY A 949 61.32 -11.03 4.84
CA GLY A 949 61.04 -12.01 5.88
C GLY A 949 61.64 -11.65 7.23
N ALA A 950 61.46 -12.54 8.20
CA ALA A 950 61.83 -12.34 9.61
C ALA A 950 63.34 -12.11 9.83
N THR A 951 64.21 -12.61 8.93
CA THR A 951 65.68 -12.42 9.03
C THR A 951 66.18 -11.24 8.21
N GLY A 952 65.27 -10.46 7.60
CA GLY A 952 65.60 -9.36 6.71
C GLY A 952 65.95 -9.80 5.29
N GLU A 953 65.75 -11.08 4.97
CA GLU A 953 65.89 -11.61 3.61
C GLU A 953 64.79 -11.07 2.71
N ARG A 954 65.14 -10.69 1.47
CA ARG A 954 64.16 -10.24 0.48
C ARG A 954 63.39 -11.46 -0.03
N LEU A 955 62.08 -11.49 0.24
CA LEU A 955 61.18 -12.54 -0.23
C LEU A 955 60.58 -12.23 -1.59
N TRP A 956 60.31 -10.94 -1.87
CA TRP A 956 59.77 -10.50 -3.16
C TRP A 956 59.98 -9.00 -3.41
N PRO A 957 60.23 -8.56 -4.66
CA PRO A 957 60.63 -9.37 -5.80
C PRO A 957 62.02 -9.99 -5.56
N LEU A 958 62.32 -11.12 -6.20
CA LEU A 958 63.60 -11.80 -5.99
C LEU A 958 64.80 -10.98 -6.49
N THR A 959 64.57 -10.12 -7.48
CA THR A 959 65.54 -9.15 -8.02
C THR A 959 64.96 -7.75 -7.97
N LEU A 960 65.83 -6.74 -7.89
CA LEU A 960 65.44 -5.33 -8.06
C LEU A 960 66.04 -4.79 -9.37
N PRO A 961 65.44 -3.75 -9.98
CA PRO A 961 66.02 -3.08 -11.13
C PRO A 961 67.45 -2.59 -10.84
N ALA A 962 68.26 -2.46 -11.89
CA ALA A 962 69.63 -1.96 -11.75
C ALA A 962 69.68 -0.57 -11.09
N SER A 963 68.67 0.27 -11.31
CA SER A 963 68.52 1.59 -10.68
C SER A 963 68.29 1.56 -9.16
N CYS A 964 68.05 0.37 -8.59
CA CYS A 964 67.74 0.15 -7.18
C CYS A 964 68.85 -0.56 -6.39
N GLN A 965 70.00 -0.82 -7.04
CA GLN A 965 71.18 -1.33 -6.35
C GLN A 965 71.88 -0.19 -5.61
N PRO A 966 72.40 -0.43 -4.39
CA PRO A 966 73.00 0.59 -3.53
C PRO A 966 74.24 1.25 -4.11
#